data_AF-A0A346XS32-F1
#
_entry.id   AF-A0A346XS32-F1
#
_cell.length_a   1.000
_cell.length_b   1.000
_cell.length_c   1.000
_cell.angle_alpha   90.00
_cell.angle_beta   90.00
_cell.angle_gamma   90.00
#
_symmetry.space_group_name_H-M   'P 1'
#
loop_
_entity.id
_entity.type
_entity.pdbx_description
1 polymer ?
#
loop_
_entity_poly.entity_id
_entity_poly.type
_entity_poly.pdbx_seq_one_letter_code
_entity_poly.pdbx_strand_id
1 'polypeptide(L)'
;MGNASVRYRVAVVVLLALTTSVMAPAPAIAHPAPFEVVVLGGPATVSEAVADQLDDDRHDVVRLADEDRYGTAAAISASRFGPGITTAFVATGEDFADALAGGPWAARSGGPILLTRHGDLPEPTRAEILRLSPDRVVILGGPSAVSPVVEAELADLVPTVERIGGDSRVETAVLVAQASHPSGAGEVAIARADDFADALTAGPLMAARDGVILLSDTNQLPDRTRTELQRLDPDRITVLGGTAAIDEDVEAELATLADSVERVAGATRTETAVAISAAQFAADTARAVYVANAGAFPDALAGAALAGGTGGTFAGGTFQPNGPILLTDTDRLPDATATEIRRLHPTIDDPDDNLPPVAEDIDAIATENVPRIVPLVATDPDGDPLTYAIVDQPSSGSVTIDGDDARFVSGLPGQRTFTYTASDGQATSNVATVTVTVRRRSGAPTSPIVIGPDTFDAFGNTQLVITPDLGTGPDLDGPGVRIQDNLLDNDTDTGGGTLDVVPSSTGTANGGTVTTYADGSFSYLPPVGYTGADDTFTYTVTNGTDSADGTVTVSLTDMIWFLDADAPPGGDGRSHAPLDTVPATIGGAGDTIHIGESAAAIGGAGITLVDGQQLLGVGAALEVGPGPTTLVPAGIPPVLESTASGVALVHDNTVRGLDIGSTAGDGIAIDGGSGTFTLDSVTITDSSGACLRVDSTVGDITIQDSTITQTNDAAGIDITSHTGTFSFGPTNTLDATNGTGLQFTDADGTYDVTAGVTLNGGDAGIDILNGSAGTFTFADTTTITNPTGAAVLVRDFDAPGQLDYDGSIVNDNGELVLIDTTAAGSSVRFNTNGGNSLTSTGPPGPSIDLFDVDGDLTITTPTTATDSQFSPLFATDGSGTWTFHDLTIIDLTGLNGGVDVFGNTGTVNFHNLDITTDSAGTGAAATGFLAGGNNVINVTGTNRIDADGGPALVLIDTVEVDMKFESLTARNNLSSQIGFSGDDGVNLLSVGAGSITVVGTTTVANVDEVGIRMDGVGADVTFGSVAIDTVGEDAVSAGAVFTSTGALRIDGGSISNTGREGLRFGGIFDGTSANATVDGVAFSSIGGFVVQAANSTLAGTGNTAAPFSCNDQGGNTGFIAFNGGADTCP
;
A
#
# COMPACT_ATOMS: atom_id res chain seq x y z
N MET A 1 41.41 55.44 -15.77
CA MET A 1 42.29 55.30 -16.95
C MET A 1 41.49 54.50 -17.97
N GLY A 2 40.72 55.09 -18.89
CA GLY A 2 41.13 55.56 -20.25
C GLY A 2 41.37 54.34 -21.16
N ASN A 3 40.73 54.07 -22.31
CA ASN A 3 40.10 54.85 -23.39
C ASN A 3 39.18 53.89 -24.21
N ALA A 4 37.94 54.22 -24.62
CA ALA A 4 37.51 54.98 -25.83
C ALA A 4 37.99 54.35 -27.18
N SER A 5 37.25 54.22 -28.31
CA SER A 5 35.91 54.63 -28.74
C SER A 5 35.66 54.21 -30.23
N VAL A 6 34.46 53.64 -30.54
CA VAL A 6 33.46 54.00 -31.60
C VAL A 6 33.83 54.05 -33.13
N ARG A 7 33.01 53.41 -34.01
CA ARG A 7 32.10 54.00 -35.07
C ARG A 7 31.80 53.11 -36.32
N TYR A 8 30.57 52.56 -36.36
CA TYR A 8 29.42 52.79 -37.30
C TYR A 8 29.51 52.88 -38.86
N ARG A 9 28.50 52.23 -39.48
CA ARG A 9 27.77 52.41 -40.79
C ARG A 9 28.47 51.89 -42.06
N VAL A 10 27.81 51.26 -43.05
CA VAL A 10 26.71 51.77 -43.91
C VAL A 10 26.07 50.61 -44.71
N ALA A 11 24.77 50.69 -44.98
CA ALA A 11 23.98 49.85 -45.90
C ALA A 11 24.14 50.26 -47.38
N VAL A 12 24.08 49.34 -48.34
CA VAL A 12 23.63 49.60 -49.73
C VAL A 12 23.08 48.32 -50.38
N VAL A 13 21.96 48.48 -51.10
CA VAL A 13 21.25 47.53 -51.97
C VAL A 13 21.62 47.79 -53.45
N VAL A 14 21.41 46.79 -54.32
CA VAL A 14 20.96 46.85 -55.75
C VAL A 14 21.87 46.11 -56.77
N LEU A 15 21.49 44.85 -57.04
CA LEU A 15 21.13 44.18 -58.32
C LEU A 15 21.68 44.67 -59.68
N LEU A 16 22.33 43.79 -60.47
CA LEU A 16 21.85 43.29 -61.80
C LEU A 16 22.77 42.21 -62.47
N ALA A 17 22.09 41.29 -63.18
CA ALA A 17 22.44 40.04 -63.91
C ALA A 17 23.63 39.98 -64.92
N LEU A 18 24.18 38.77 -65.19
CA LEU A 18 23.94 37.94 -66.42
C LEU A 18 24.83 36.66 -66.56
N THR A 19 24.15 35.51 -66.75
CA THR A 19 24.41 34.28 -67.58
C THR A 19 25.54 33.25 -67.36
N THR A 20 25.05 32.02 -67.06
CA THR A 20 25.38 30.63 -67.51
C THR A 20 26.59 29.85 -66.97
N SER A 21 26.33 28.90 -66.04
CA SER A 21 26.83 27.51 -66.09
C SER A 21 26.10 26.60 -65.07
N VAL A 22 25.48 25.52 -65.56
CA VAL A 22 25.07 24.26 -64.89
C VAL A 22 24.29 24.38 -63.57
N MET A 23 22.99 24.12 -63.62
CA MET A 23 22.13 23.90 -62.44
C MET A 23 22.61 22.66 -61.68
N ALA A 24 23.15 22.87 -60.49
CA ALA A 24 23.07 21.93 -59.37
C ALA A 24 21.62 21.97 -58.81
N PRO A 25 21.10 20.87 -58.23
CA PRO A 25 19.78 20.87 -57.64
C PRO A 25 19.69 21.92 -56.52
N ALA A 26 18.53 22.58 -56.44
CA ALA A 26 18.21 23.54 -55.40
C ALA A 26 18.43 22.90 -54.01
N PRO A 27 18.84 23.68 -52.99
CA PRO A 27 18.88 23.17 -51.62
C PRO A 27 17.47 22.76 -51.22
N ALA A 28 17.35 21.54 -50.67
CA ALA A 28 16.13 21.03 -50.05
C ALA A 28 15.52 22.12 -49.16
N ILE A 29 14.22 22.33 -49.33
CA ILE A 29 13.41 23.12 -48.42
C ILE A 29 13.59 22.46 -47.04
N ALA A 30 14.04 23.21 -46.05
CA ALA A 30 14.11 22.70 -44.69
C ALA A 30 12.70 22.32 -44.25
N HIS A 31 12.46 21.03 -43.97
CA HIS A 31 11.22 20.56 -43.37
C HIS A 31 10.94 21.34 -42.08
N PRO A 32 9.72 21.85 -41.85
CA PRO A 32 9.30 22.25 -40.51
C PRO A 32 9.39 21.03 -39.58
N ALA A 33 9.77 21.24 -38.31
CA ALA A 33 9.88 20.17 -37.31
C ALA A 33 8.59 19.30 -37.25
N PRO A 34 8.71 17.98 -37.00
CA PRO A 34 7.59 17.04 -37.05
C PRO A 34 6.53 17.39 -35.99
N PHE A 35 5.26 17.12 -36.34
CA PHE A 35 4.14 17.12 -35.39
C PHE A 35 4.30 15.91 -34.46
N GLU A 36 4.18 16.12 -33.15
CA GLU A 36 4.45 15.09 -32.14
C GLU A 36 3.18 14.75 -31.36
N VAL A 37 2.90 13.46 -31.15
CA VAL A 37 1.82 13.01 -30.27
C VAL A 37 2.44 12.51 -28.97
N VAL A 38 2.14 13.18 -27.86
CA VAL A 38 2.73 12.89 -26.55
C VAL A 38 1.71 12.19 -25.66
N VAL A 39 1.95 10.93 -25.31
CA VAL A 39 1.12 10.18 -24.35
C VAL A 39 1.61 10.48 -22.93
N LEU A 40 0.69 10.95 -22.08
CA LEU A 40 0.94 11.25 -20.68
C LEU A 40 0.41 10.10 -19.81
N GLY A 41 1.32 9.43 -19.10
CA GLY A 41 0.99 8.28 -18.25
C GLY A 41 1.46 6.94 -18.80
N GLY A 42 1.60 5.96 -17.89
CA GLY A 42 2.09 4.62 -18.21
C GLY A 42 1.07 3.74 -18.95
N PRO A 43 1.45 2.53 -19.39
CA PRO A 43 0.57 1.59 -20.09
C PRO A 43 -0.71 1.22 -19.32
N ALA A 44 -0.70 1.32 -17.99
CA ALA A 44 -1.88 1.07 -17.15
C ALA A 44 -2.92 2.21 -17.22
N THR A 45 -2.51 3.43 -17.57
CA THR A 45 -3.42 4.57 -17.75
C THR A 45 -3.72 4.83 -19.22
N VAL A 46 -2.76 4.68 -20.12
CA VAL A 46 -2.99 4.70 -21.57
C VAL A 46 -2.25 3.52 -22.18
N SER A 47 -2.99 2.48 -22.58
CA SER A 47 -2.42 1.22 -23.08
C SER A 47 -1.53 1.39 -24.31
N GLU A 48 -0.71 0.37 -24.58
CA GLU A 48 0.06 0.33 -25.82
C GLU A 48 -0.84 0.18 -27.05
N ALA A 49 -2.03 -0.43 -26.93
CA ALA A 49 -2.98 -0.49 -28.03
C ALA A 49 -3.47 0.90 -28.46
N VAL A 50 -3.66 1.83 -27.50
CA VAL A 50 -3.99 3.23 -27.79
C VAL A 50 -2.79 3.96 -28.38
N ALA A 51 -1.58 3.71 -27.86
CA ALA A 51 -0.36 4.28 -28.43
C ALA A 51 -0.14 3.84 -29.89
N ASP A 52 -0.34 2.56 -30.19
CA ASP A 52 -0.26 1.99 -31.54
C ASP A 52 -1.33 2.58 -32.49
N GLN A 53 -2.52 2.93 -31.98
CA GLN A 53 -3.55 3.63 -32.77
C GLN A 53 -3.18 5.08 -33.08
N LEU A 54 -2.34 5.69 -32.25
CA LEU A 54 -1.83 7.06 -32.43
C LEU A 54 -0.57 7.09 -33.31
N ASP A 55 0.16 5.98 -33.38
CA ASP A 55 1.38 5.80 -34.16
C ASP A 55 1.04 5.50 -35.63
N ASP A 56 1.49 6.37 -36.52
CA ASP A 56 1.29 6.27 -37.97
C ASP A 56 2.45 6.97 -38.68
N ASP A 57 2.66 6.74 -39.97
CA ASP A 57 3.77 7.27 -40.80
C ASP A 57 3.85 8.82 -40.83
N ARG A 58 2.89 9.50 -40.19
CA ARG A 58 2.68 10.95 -40.20
C ARG A 58 3.22 11.67 -38.96
N HIS A 59 3.46 10.96 -37.85
CA HIS A 59 3.89 11.55 -36.56
C HIS A 59 4.41 10.49 -35.59
N ASP A 60 5.49 10.82 -34.86
CA ASP A 60 6.05 9.95 -33.82
C ASP A 60 5.23 10.05 -32.52
N VAL A 61 4.96 8.91 -31.89
CA VAL A 61 4.37 8.84 -30.54
C VAL A 61 5.46 8.82 -29.46
N VAL A 62 5.40 9.78 -28.53
CA VAL A 62 6.32 9.89 -27.40
C VAL A 62 5.57 9.68 -26.09
N ARG A 63 5.96 8.68 -25.29
CA ARG A 63 5.38 8.44 -23.98
C ARG A 63 6.20 9.09 -22.87
N LEU A 64 5.53 9.87 -22.01
CA LEU A 64 6.07 10.43 -20.77
C LEU A 64 5.37 9.76 -19.59
N ALA A 65 6.09 8.87 -18.92
CA ALA A 65 5.57 8.06 -17.83
C ALA A 65 6.69 7.61 -16.88
N ASP A 66 6.31 7.29 -15.66
CA ASP A 66 7.14 6.59 -14.68
C ASP A 66 6.26 5.61 -13.87
N GLU A 67 6.81 4.98 -12.83
CA GLU A 67 6.15 3.98 -11.99
C GLU A 67 4.85 4.49 -11.34
N ASP A 68 4.82 5.77 -10.95
CA ASP A 68 3.66 6.40 -10.34
C ASP A 68 3.42 7.84 -10.85
N ARG A 69 2.37 8.49 -10.32
CA ARG A 69 2.00 9.87 -10.69
C ARG A 69 3.05 10.91 -10.32
N TYR A 70 3.85 10.68 -9.28
CA TYR A 70 4.90 11.59 -8.83
C TYR A 70 6.10 11.51 -9.76
N GLY A 71 6.52 10.29 -10.11
CA GLY A 71 7.52 10.03 -11.13
C GLY A 71 7.08 10.52 -12.50
N THR A 72 5.82 10.31 -12.89
CA THR A 72 5.29 10.80 -14.18
C THR A 72 5.31 12.33 -14.24
N ALA A 73 4.93 13.04 -13.17
CA ALA A 73 5.07 14.50 -13.12
C ALA A 73 6.54 14.96 -13.22
N ALA A 74 7.47 14.23 -12.59
CA ALA A 74 8.89 14.49 -12.71
C ALA A 74 9.43 14.22 -14.13
N ALA A 75 8.98 13.15 -14.80
CA ALA A 75 9.34 12.82 -16.17
C ALA A 75 8.80 13.85 -17.17
N ILE A 76 7.55 14.30 -17.00
CA ILE A 76 6.95 15.40 -17.76
C ILE A 76 7.81 16.66 -17.59
N SER A 77 8.22 16.97 -16.37
CA SER A 77 9.07 18.13 -16.10
C SER A 77 10.46 17.99 -16.74
N ALA A 78 11.10 16.83 -16.61
CA ALA A 78 12.42 16.54 -17.17
C ALA A 78 12.47 16.60 -18.70
N SER A 79 11.37 16.27 -19.37
CA SER A 79 11.26 16.35 -20.83
C SER A 79 11.43 17.78 -21.37
N ARG A 80 11.10 18.80 -20.55
CA ARG A 80 10.93 20.18 -21.02
C ARG A 80 11.75 21.21 -20.28
N PHE A 81 11.88 21.09 -18.96
CA PHE A 81 12.47 22.13 -18.14
C PHE A 81 13.95 21.79 -17.85
N GLY A 82 14.85 22.68 -18.26
CA GLY A 82 16.26 22.59 -17.91
C GLY A 82 16.53 23.08 -16.47
N PRO A 83 17.75 22.90 -15.95
CA PRO A 83 18.15 23.48 -14.67
C PRO A 83 18.13 25.03 -14.72
N GLY A 84 17.87 25.67 -13.57
CA GLY A 84 17.86 27.12 -13.38
C GLY A 84 16.55 27.82 -13.76
N ILE A 85 15.40 27.17 -13.55
CA ILE A 85 14.09 27.81 -13.77
C ILE A 85 13.77 28.83 -12.66
N THR A 86 12.85 29.77 -12.93
CA THR A 86 12.51 30.80 -11.94
C THR A 86 11.47 30.32 -10.92
N THR A 87 10.50 29.50 -11.31
CA THR A 87 9.45 29.02 -10.41
C THR A 87 9.03 27.60 -10.75
N ALA A 88 8.97 26.73 -9.75
CA ALA A 88 8.28 25.44 -9.81
C ALA A 88 7.00 25.49 -8.95
N PHE A 89 5.98 24.75 -9.34
CA PHE A 89 4.72 24.65 -8.61
C PHE A 89 4.60 23.26 -8.00
N VAL A 90 4.15 23.18 -6.75
CA VAL A 90 3.92 21.91 -6.05
C VAL A 90 2.48 21.86 -5.58
N ALA A 91 1.77 20.78 -5.90
CA ALA A 91 0.41 20.53 -5.46
C ALA A 91 0.27 19.09 -4.93
N THR A 92 -0.78 18.79 -4.17
CA THR A 92 -1.03 17.40 -3.76
C THR A 92 -1.38 16.51 -4.95
N GLY A 93 -0.87 15.29 -4.94
CA GLY A 93 -1.20 14.23 -5.88
C GLY A 93 -2.40 13.38 -5.45
N GLU A 94 -3.15 13.80 -4.43
CA GLU A 94 -4.27 13.04 -3.83
C GLU A 94 -5.65 13.69 -4.09
N ASP A 95 -5.78 15.02 -4.02
CA ASP A 95 -7.00 15.79 -4.35
C ASP A 95 -6.66 17.06 -5.16
N PHE A 96 -7.01 17.08 -6.45
CA PHE A 96 -6.26 17.88 -7.43
C PHE A 96 -6.86 19.24 -7.84
N ALA A 97 -7.91 19.70 -7.16
CA ALA A 97 -8.59 20.94 -7.52
C ALA A 97 -7.65 22.17 -7.46
N ASP A 98 -6.67 22.15 -6.54
CA ASP A 98 -5.69 23.22 -6.38
C ASP A 98 -4.67 23.26 -7.54
N ALA A 99 -4.31 22.09 -8.08
CA ALA A 99 -3.44 21.99 -9.25
C ALA A 99 -4.12 22.50 -10.53
N LEU A 100 -5.43 22.24 -10.69
CA LEU A 100 -6.21 22.71 -11.83
C LEU A 100 -6.21 24.25 -11.93
N ALA A 101 -6.48 24.94 -10.82
CA ALA A 101 -6.48 26.40 -10.78
C ALA A 101 -5.08 26.99 -11.01
N GLY A 102 -4.03 26.30 -10.56
CA GLY A 102 -2.63 26.71 -10.76
C GLY A 102 -2.06 26.40 -12.15
N GLY A 103 -2.66 25.48 -12.92
CA GLY A 103 -2.26 25.06 -14.26
C GLY A 103 -1.93 26.21 -15.21
N PRO A 104 -2.86 27.15 -15.45
CA PRO A 104 -2.62 28.29 -16.33
C PRO A 104 -1.45 29.17 -15.88
N TRP A 105 -1.30 29.35 -14.56
CA TRP A 105 -0.23 30.16 -13.99
C TRP A 105 1.15 29.47 -14.15
N ALA A 106 1.21 28.15 -13.95
CA ALA A 106 2.42 27.37 -14.15
C ALA A 106 2.87 27.40 -15.62
N ALA A 107 1.96 27.11 -16.54
CA ALA A 107 2.19 27.16 -17.98
C ALA A 107 2.69 28.54 -18.45
N ARG A 108 2.04 29.62 -18.02
CA ARG A 108 2.44 31.00 -18.38
C ARG A 108 3.78 31.40 -17.76
N SER A 109 4.07 30.94 -16.55
CA SER A 109 5.33 31.24 -15.85
C SER A 109 6.51 30.43 -16.37
N GLY A 110 6.28 29.45 -17.26
CA GLY A 110 7.30 28.55 -17.77
C GLY A 110 7.87 27.64 -16.68
N GLY A 111 7.04 27.23 -15.74
CA GLY A 111 7.39 26.33 -14.62
C GLY A 111 6.57 25.04 -14.64
N PRO A 112 7.12 23.91 -14.16
CA PRO A 112 6.39 22.65 -14.04
C PRO A 112 5.42 22.66 -12.86
N ILE A 113 4.41 21.80 -12.93
CA ILE A 113 3.64 21.33 -11.76
C ILE A 113 4.20 19.98 -11.37
N LEU A 114 4.72 19.90 -10.15
CA LEU A 114 5.15 18.67 -9.51
C LEU A 114 4.14 18.27 -8.43
N LEU A 115 4.07 16.98 -8.14
CA LEU A 115 3.09 16.42 -7.22
C LEU A 115 3.77 15.96 -5.92
N THR A 116 3.06 16.04 -4.80
CA THR A 116 3.51 15.56 -3.48
C THR A 116 2.39 14.80 -2.76
N ARG A 117 2.71 13.98 -1.76
CA ARG A 117 1.71 13.48 -0.80
C ARG A 117 1.39 14.56 0.22
N HIS A 118 0.29 14.44 0.95
CA HIS A 118 -0.03 15.37 2.02
C HIS A 118 1.13 15.56 3.02
N GLY A 119 1.65 14.45 3.56
CA GLY A 119 2.63 14.43 4.65
C GLY A 119 4.08 14.19 4.25
N ASP A 120 4.35 13.89 2.98
CA ASP A 120 5.64 13.38 2.51
C ASP A 120 5.97 13.95 1.13
N LEU A 121 7.24 14.34 0.89
CA LEU A 121 7.76 14.77 -0.40
C LEU A 121 8.42 13.58 -1.11
N PRO A 122 7.76 12.95 -2.10
CA PRO A 122 8.28 11.74 -2.73
C PRO A 122 9.64 11.97 -3.38
N GLU A 123 10.53 10.98 -3.33
CA GLU A 123 11.90 11.11 -3.85
C GLU A 123 11.96 11.53 -5.34
N PRO A 124 11.07 11.07 -6.26
CA PRO A 124 11.05 11.58 -7.64
C PRO A 124 10.83 13.10 -7.71
N THR A 125 9.91 13.63 -6.91
CA THR A 125 9.63 15.07 -6.83
C THR A 125 10.81 15.82 -6.23
N ARG A 126 11.38 15.30 -5.15
CA ARG A 126 12.56 15.89 -4.49
C ARG A 126 13.76 15.95 -5.43
N ALA A 127 14.07 14.86 -6.12
CA ALA A 127 15.15 14.77 -7.09
C ALA A 127 14.94 15.76 -8.25
N GLU A 128 13.69 15.91 -8.72
CA GLU A 128 13.37 16.82 -9.79
C GLU A 128 13.51 18.29 -9.39
N ILE A 129 13.08 18.67 -8.18
CA ILE A 129 13.30 20.03 -7.64
C ILE A 129 14.80 20.35 -7.57
N LEU A 130 15.62 19.40 -7.11
CA LEU A 130 17.08 19.57 -7.08
C LEU A 130 17.66 19.74 -8.49
N ARG A 131 17.21 18.94 -9.47
CA ARG A 131 17.65 19.03 -10.87
C ARG A 131 17.26 20.38 -11.48
N LEU A 132 16.03 20.84 -11.24
CA LEU A 132 15.52 22.11 -11.74
C LEU A 132 16.19 23.31 -11.07
N SER A 133 16.61 23.18 -9.81
CA SER A 133 17.21 24.26 -9.00
C SER A 133 16.43 25.58 -9.13
N PRO A 134 15.12 25.62 -8.79
CA PRO A 134 14.31 26.81 -8.99
C PRO A 134 14.64 27.94 -8.00
N ASP A 135 14.50 29.20 -8.42
CA ASP A 135 14.64 30.35 -7.50
C ASP A 135 13.52 30.37 -6.43
N ARG A 136 12.34 29.84 -6.78
CA ARG A 136 11.15 29.79 -5.93
C ARG A 136 10.32 28.53 -6.18
N VAL A 137 9.77 27.95 -5.13
CA VAL A 137 8.67 26.97 -5.20
C VAL A 137 7.38 27.63 -4.72
N VAL A 138 6.31 27.49 -5.50
CA VAL A 138 4.95 27.90 -5.10
C VAL A 138 4.14 26.66 -4.74
N ILE A 139 3.71 26.55 -3.48
CA ILE A 139 2.80 25.50 -3.03
C ILE A 139 1.37 25.94 -3.36
N LEU A 140 0.67 25.12 -4.14
CA LEU A 140 -0.74 25.29 -4.47
C LEU A 140 -1.57 24.41 -3.52
N GLY A 141 -2.32 25.06 -2.64
CA GLY A 141 -3.17 24.39 -1.66
C GLY A 141 -2.85 24.72 -0.20
N GLY A 142 -3.87 24.60 0.64
CA GLY A 142 -3.78 24.85 2.08
C GLY A 142 -2.97 23.78 2.82
N PRO A 143 -2.73 23.95 4.14
CA PRO A 143 -2.01 22.97 4.96
C PRO A 143 -2.67 21.58 5.01
N SER A 144 -3.97 21.47 4.72
CA SER A 144 -4.70 20.19 4.60
C SER A 144 -4.40 19.45 3.29
N ALA A 145 -3.97 20.16 2.24
CA ALA A 145 -3.58 19.55 0.96
C ALA A 145 -2.08 19.23 0.94
N VAL A 146 -1.24 20.18 1.37
CA VAL A 146 0.21 20.00 1.49
C VAL A 146 0.62 20.42 2.89
N SER A 147 1.05 19.47 3.72
CA SER A 147 1.34 19.72 5.13
C SER A 147 2.48 20.74 5.34
N PRO A 148 2.57 21.34 6.55
CA PRO A 148 3.72 22.15 6.93
C PRO A 148 5.05 21.37 6.94
N VAL A 149 5.02 20.05 7.03
CA VAL A 149 6.22 19.20 6.97
C VAL A 149 6.83 19.27 5.57
N VAL A 150 6.02 19.03 4.53
CA VAL A 150 6.45 19.14 3.13
C VAL A 150 6.93 20.57 2.80
N GLU A 151 6.26 21.60 3.33
CA GLU A 151 6.70 22.99 3.15
C GLU A 151 8.09 23.25 3.76
N ALA A 152 8.37 22.69 4.94
CA ALA A 152 9.69 22.78 5.57
C ALA A 152 10.76 22.06 4.73
N GLU A 153 10.45 20.86 4.22
CA GLU A 153 11.36 20.12 3.34
C GLU A 153 11.67 20.88 2.05
N LEU A 154 10.66 21.48 1.42
CA LEU A 154 10.86 22.34 0.25
C LEU A 154 11.73 23.55 0.57
N ALA A 155 11.56 24.14 1.75
CA ALA A 155 12.34 25.31 2.20
C ALA A 155 13.83 24.99 2.42
N ASP A 156 14.17 23.73 2.70
CA ASP A 156 15.55 23.26 2.77
C ASP A 156 16.18 23.04 1.38
N LEU A 157 15.36 22.84 0.34
CA LEU A 157 15.81 22.56 -1.02
C LEU A 157 15.97 23.81 -1.88
N VAL A 158 15.16 24.86 -1.65
CA VAL A 158 15.10 26.04 -2.54
C VAL A 158 15.16 27.36 -1.77
N PRO A 159 15.61 28.47 -2.39
CA PRO A 159 15.79 29.74 -1.68
C PRO A 159 14.49 30.38 -1.16
N THR A 160 13.37 30.15 -1.84
CA THR A 160 12.07 30.76 -1.50
C THR A 160 10.96 29.74 -1.67
N VAL A 161 10.13 29.58 -0.64
CA VAL A 161 8.88 28.83 -0.71
C VAL A 161 7.73 29.79 -0.42
N GLU A 162 6.70 29.76 -1.25
CA GLU A 162 5.50 30.60 -1.14
C GLU A 162 4.26 29.72 -1.21
N ARG A 163 3.39 29.76 -0.20
CA ARG A 163 2.13 29.02 -0.22
C ARG A 163 0.97 29.89 -0.68
N ILE A 164 0.21 29.40 -1.65
CA ILE A 164 -1.03 29.97 -2.14
C ILE A 164 -2.13 28.91 -1.98
N GLY A 165 -2.91 29.01 -0.91
CA GLY A 165 -3.94 28.03 -0.58
C GLY A 165 -4.92 28.55 0.46
N GLY A 166 -6.21 28.26 0.28
CA GLY A 166 -7.28 28.64 1.19
C GLY A 166 -7.83 27.45 1.99
N ASP A 167 -8.91 27.68 2.74
CA ASP A 167 -9.59 26.63 3.52
C ASP A 167 -10.48 25.74 2.61
N SER A 168 -10.67 26.13 1.35
CA SER A 168 -11.41 25.35 0.35
C SER A 168 -10.84 25.54 -1.06
N ARG A 169 -11.11 24.60 -1.96
CA ARG A 169 -10.73 24.66 -3.39
C ARG A 169 -11.19 25.94 -4.09
N VAL A 170 -12.39 26.44 -3.75
CA VAL A 170 -12.92 27.70 -4.27
C VAL A 170 -12.06 28.89 -3.79
N GLU A 171 -11.65 28.87 -2.52
CA GLU A 171 -10.78 29.91 -1.98
C GLU A 171 -9.37 29.84 -2.56
N THR A 172 -8.80 28.63 -2.69
CA THR A 172 -7.50 28.45 -3.35
C THR A 172 -7.53 29.01 -4.78
N ALA A 173 -8.56 28.69 -5.58
CA ALA A 173 -8.69 29.23 -6.94
C ALA A 173 -8.73 30.76 -6.97
N VAL A 174 -9.45 31.38 -6.03
CA VAL A 174 -9.49 32.85 -5.88
C VAL A 174 -8.10 33.41 -5.49
N LEU A 175 -7.41 32.78 -4.54
CA LEU A 175 -6.07 33.23 -4.13
C LEU A 175 -5.04 33.07 -5.26
N VAL A 176 -5.13 31.99 -6.04
CA VAL A 176 -4.33 31.77 -7.24
C VAL A 176 -4.61 32.85 -8.30
N ALA A 177 -5.88 33.20 -8.53
CA ALA A 177 -6.26 34.28 -9.44
C ALA A 177 -5.73 35.65 -8.97
N GLN A 178 -5.76 35.93 -7.66
CA GLN A 178 -5.22 37.16 -7.08
C GLN A 178 -3.70 37.25 -7.20
N ALA A 179 -2.99 36.15 -6.96
CA ALA A 179 -1.54 36.08 -7.06
C ALA A 179 -1.08 36.17 -8.52
N SER A 180 -1.76 35.49 -9.44
CA SER A 180 -1.40 35.43 -10.85
C SER A 180 -1.86 36.65 -11.65
N HIS A 181 -2.96 37.30 -11.27
CA HIS A 181 -3.60 38.42 -11.99
C HIS A 181 -4.03 39.55 -11.04
N PRO A 182 -3.07 40.23 -10.38
CA PRO A 182 -3.39 41.29 -9.42
C PRO A 182 -4.05 42.52 -10.06
N SER A 183 -3.89 42.71 -11.38
CA SER A 183 -4.43 43.85 -12.14
C SER A 183 -5.71 43.56 -12.94
N GLY A 184 -6.30 42.37 -12.79
CA GLY A 184 -7.44 41.91 -13.58
C GLY A 184 -7.04 40.86 -14.63
N ALA A 185 -8.03 40.16 -15.19
CA ALA A 185 -7.84 39.14 -16.23
C ALA A 185 -8.93 39.30 -17.31
N GLY A 186 -8.54 39.35 -18.58
CA GLY A 186 -9.47 39.56 -19.69
C GLY A 186 -10.39 38.36 -19.98
N GLU A 187 -10.03 37.17 -19.49
CA GLU A 187 -10.86 35.98 -19.57
C GLU A 187 -10.79 35.15 -18.28
N VAL A 188 -11.95 34.61 -17.88
CA VAL A 188 -12.08 33.68 -16.76
C VAL A 188 -12.84 32.43 -17.21
N ALA A 189 -12.25 31.26 -17.00
CA ALA A 189 -12.98 30.01 -17.11
C ALA A 189 -13.66 29.64 -15.78
N ILE A 190 -14.90 29.15 -15.86
CA ILE A 190 -15.66 28.62 -14.72
C ILE A 190 -15.79 27.12 -14.86
N ALA A 191 -15.32 26.40 -13.84
CA ALA A 191 -15.42 24.96 -13.72
C ALA A 191 -16.20 24.57 -12.46
N ARG A 192 -16.78 23.37 -12.47
CA ARG A 192 -17.46 22.78 -11.31
C ARG A 192 -16.43 22.41 -10.24
N ALA A 193 -16.71 22.73 -8.98
CA ALA A 193 -15.75 22.62 -7.88
C ALA A 193 -15.53 21.17 -7.42
N ASP A 194 -16.58 20.35 -7.39
CA ASP A 194 -16.58 18.97 -6.87
C ASP A 194 -16.23 17.92 -7.93
N ASP A 195 -16.44 18.21 -9.22
CA ASP A 195 -16.15 17.32 -10.36
C ASP A 195 -15.69 18.16 -11.56
N PHE A 196 -14.37 18.27 -11.70
CA PHE A 196 -13.72 19.18 -12.63
C PHE A 196 -13.16 18.48 -13.88
N ALA A 197 -13.61 17.25 -14.18
CA ALA A 197 -13.12 16.46 -15.31
C ALA A 197 -13.25 17.22 -16.66
N ASP A 198 -14.33 17.98 -16.82
CA ASP A 198 -14.59 18.82 -18.00
C ASP A 198 -13.62 20.02 -18.15
N ALA A 199 -12.91 20.39 -17.08
CA ALA A 199 -12.03 21.55 -17.06
C ALA A 199 -10.54 21.21 -17.16
N LEU A 200 -10.20 19.91 -17.07
CA LEU A 200 -8.84 19.41 -17.04
C LEU A 200 -7.97 19.88 -18.21
N THR A 201 -8.57 19.96 -19.41
CA THR A 201 -7.88 20.34 -20.65
C THR A 201 -7.92 21.85 -20.93
N ALA A 202 -8.57 22.64 -20.07
CA ALA A 202 -8.69 24.09 -20.24
C ALA A 202 -7.45 24.86 -19.75
N GLY A 203 -6.52 24.21 -19.04
CA GLY A 203 -5.28 24.80 -18.57
C GLY A 203 -4.48 25.50 -19.70
N PRO A 204 -4.13 24.78 -20.77
CA PRO A 204 -3.47 25.37 -21.95
C PRO A 204 -4.25 26.52 -22.58
N LEU A 205 -5.58 26.40 -22.68
CA LEU A 205 -6.45 27.44 -23.24
C LEU A 205 -6.36 28.74 -22.42
N MET A 206 -6.47 28.64 -21.10
CA MET A 206 -6.39 29.80 -20.21
C MET A 206 -4.97 30.37 -20.15
N ALA A 207 -3.94 29.54 -20.21
CA ALA A 207 -2.55 30.02 -20.30
C ALA A 207 -2.31 30.83 -21.58
N ALA A 208 -2.79 30.34 -22.73
CA ALA A 208 -2.62 30.97 -24.03
C ALA A 208 -3.36 32.31 -24.14
N ARG A 209 -4.46 32.47 -23.39
CA ARG A 209 -5.30 33.67 -23.41
C ARG A 209 -5.06 34.61 -22.22
N ASP A 210 -4.03 34.37 -21.41
CA ASP A 210 -3.71 35.15 -20.20
C ASP A 210 -4.92 35.24 -19.25
N GLY A 211 -5.61 34.11 -19.07
CA GLY A 211 -6.81 33.95 -18.25
C GLY A 211 -6.57 33.12 -16.99
N VAL A 212 -7.63 33.00 -16.17
CA VAL A 212 -7.64 32.20 -14.94
C VAL A 212 -8.79 31.20 -14.94
N ILE A 213 -8.65 30.14 -14.12
CA ILE A 213 -9.74 29.21 -13.83
C ILE A 213 -10.26 29.51 -12.42
N LEU A 214 -11.56 29.76 -12.29
CA LEU A 214 -12.26 29.84 -11.02
C LEU A 214 -13.29 28.69 -10.91
N LEU A 215 -13.65 28.38 -9.66
CA LEU A 215 -14.55 27.27 -9.35
C LEU A 215 -15.92 27.76 -8.90
N SER A 216 -16.96 27.02 -9.26
CA SER A 216 -18.36 27.23 -8.87
C SER A 216 -19.02 25.90 -8.49
N ASP A 217 -20.09 25.95 -7.72
CA ASP A 217 -20.97 24.79 -7.55
C ASP A 217 -21.92 24.67 -8.77
N THR A 218 -22.57 23.52 -8.95
CA THR A 218 -23.46 23.27 -10.09
C THR A 218 -24.56 24.29 -10.22
N ASN A 219 -25.25 24.61 -9.12
CA ASN A 219 -26.47 25.41 -9.11
C ASN A 219 -26.33 26.74 -8.35
N GLN A 220 -25.13 27.07 -7.88
CA GLN A 220 -24.89 28.30 -7.14
C GLN A 220 -23.48 28.84 -7.40
N LEU A 221 -23.38 30.12 -7.77
CA LEU A 221 -22.11 30.83 -7.82
C LEU A 221 -21.69 31.26 -6.41
N PRO A 222 -20.56 30.76 -5.87
CA PRO A 222 -20.11 31.15 -4.54
C PRO A 222 -19.82 32.66 -4.44
N ASP A 223 -20.15 33.27 -3.30
CA ASP A 223 -19.93 34.72 -3.07
C ASP A 223 -18.47 35.15 -3.28
N ARG A 224 -17.52 34.26 -2.94
CA ARG A 224 -16.09 34.49 -3.15
C ARG A 224 -15.74 34.52 -4.64
N THR A 225 -16.24 33.58 -5.43
CA THR A 225 -16.07 33.55 -6.90
C THR A 225 -16.69 34.78 -7.54
N ARG A 226 -17.91 35.15 -7.14
CA ARG A 226 -18.59 36.38 -7.61
C ARG A 226 -17.78 37.64 -7.32
N THR A 227 -17.29 37.77 -6.09
CA THR A 227 -16.47 38.93 -5.68
C THR A 227 -15.17 38.99 -6.47
N GLU A 228 -14.56 37.84 -6.72
CA GLU A 228 -13.32 37.77 -7.49
C GLU A 228 -13.55 38.10 -8.97
N LEU A 229 -14.63 37.63 -9.59
CA LEU A 229 -15.04 38.03 -10.95
C LEU A 229 -15.19 39.55 -11.06
N GLN A 230 -15.81 40.20 -10.07
CA GLN A 230 -15.93 41.66 -10.03
C GLN A 230 -14.58 42.38 -9.90
N ARG A 231 -13.60 41.77 -9.23
CA ARG A 231 -12.23 42.30 -9.12
C ARG A 231 -11.47 42.12 -10.42
N LEU A 232 -11.63 40.96 -11.06
CA LEU A 232 -10.95 40.61 -12.30
C LEU A 232 -11.45 41.41 -13.49
N ASP A 233 -12.73 41.80 -13.48
CA ASP A 233 -13.43 42.56 -14.53
C ASP A 233 -13.24 41.94 -15.94
N PRO A 234 -13.64 40.66 -16.14
CA PRO A 234 -13.34 39.95 -17.38
C PRO A 234 -14.20 40.39 -18.56
N ASP A 235 -13.59 40.52 -19.73
CA ASP A 235 -14.30 40.75 -21.00
C ASP A 235 -15.10 39.49 -21.42
N ARG A 236 -14.59 38.31 -21.05
CA ARG A 236 -15.19 37.01 -21.41
C ARG A 236 -15.16 36.03 -20.24
N ILE A 237 -16.26 35.32 -20.04
CA ILE A 237 -16.34 34.15 -19.17
C ILE A 237 -16.60 32.91 -20.01
N THR A 238 -15.80 31.87 -19.80
CA THR A 238 -15.94 30.57 -20.47
C THR A 238 -16.44 29.52 -19.47
N VAL A 239 -17.65 29.00 -19.65
CA VAL A 239 -18.20 27.93 -18.80
C VAL A 239 -17.76 26.58 -19.37
N LEU A 240 -17.07 25.77 -18.55
CA LEU A 240 -16.54 24.47 -18.94
C LEU A 240 -17.49 23.37 -18.47
N GLY A 241 -17.99 22.57 -19.41
CA GLY A 241 -18.93 21.48 -19.15
C GLY A 241 -20.40 21.83 -19.44
N GLY A 242 -21.21 20.78 -19.55
CA GLY A 242 -22.65 20.87 -19.86
C GLY A 242 -23.48 21.49 -18.73
N THR A 243 -24.79 21.59 -18.92
CA THR A 243 -25.72 22.15 -17.91
C THR A 243 -25.82 21.29 -16.65
N ALA A 244 -25.46 20.00 -16.73
CA ALA A 244 -25.31 19.13 -15.57
C ALA A 244 -24.08 19.47 -14.71
N ALA A 245 -23.05 20.09 -15.29
CA ALA A 245 -21.86 20.54 -14.56
C ALA A 245 -22.09 21.93 -13.95
N ILE A 246 -22.57 22.88 -14.75
CA ILE A 246 -22.92 24.24 -14.33
C ILE A 246 -24.28 24.59 -14.92
N ASP A 247 -25.28 24.80 -14.07
CA ASP A 247 -26.66 25.10 -14.43
C ASP A 247 -26.78 26.42 -15.23
N GLU A 248 -27.83 26.52 -16.04
CA GLU A 248 -28.27 27.72 -16.73
C GLU A 248 -28.51 28.91 -15.77
N ASP A 249 -28.96 28.66 -14.54
CA ASP A 249 -29.14 29.72 -13.53
C ASP A 249 -27.80 30.37 -13.12
N VAL A 250 -26.74 29.57 -12.98
CA VAL A 250 -25.39 30.08 -12.72
C VAL A 250 -24.84 30.82 -13.94
N GLU A 251 -25.06 30.28 -15.15
CA GLU A 251 -24.67 30.94 -16.41
C GLU A 251 -25.36 32.30 -16.58
N ALA A 252 -26.66 32.40 -16.26
CA ALA A 252 -27.42 33.64 -16.29
C ALA A 252 -26.86 34.67 -15.29
N GLU A 253 -26.41 34.23 -14.12
CA GLU A 253 -25.72 35.09 -13.17
C GLU A 253 -24.36 35.57 -13.69
N LEU A 254 -23.54 34.68 -14.27
CA LEU A 254 -22.25 35.03 -14.88
C LEU A 254 -22.40 36.06 -16.01
N ALA A 255 -23.49 36.00 -16.78
CA ALA A 255 -23.80 36.95 -17.85
C ALA A 255 -24.05 38.38 -17.36
N THR A 256 -24.19 38.59 -16.04
CA THR A 256 -24.26 39.92 -15.43
C THR A 256 -22.88 40.49 -15.03
N LEU A 257 -21.84 39.67 -15.09
CA LEU A 257 -20.49 39.97 -14.57
C LEU A 257 -19.43 40.12 -15.67
N ALA A 258 -19.75 39.83 -16.94
CA ALA A 258 -18.85 39.98 -18.08
C ALA A 258 -19.62 40.40 -19.35
N ASP A 259 -18.90 40.93 -20.34
CA ASP A 259 -19.48 41.33 -21.62
C ASP A 259 -19.93 40.14 -22.49
N SER A 260 -19.31 38.97 -22.30
CA SER A 260 -19.65 37.74 -23.02
C SER A 260 -19.50 36.50 -22.14
N VAL A 261 -20.45 35.57 -22.26
CA VAL A 261 -20.40 34.24 -21.64
C VAL A 261 -20.54 33.20 -22.75
N GLU A 262 -19.60 32.26 -22.81
CA GLU A 262 -19.59 31.16 -23.78
C GLU A 262 -19.46 29.83 -23.04
N ARG A 263 -20.32 28.87 -23.36
CA ARG A 263 -20.23 27.51 -22.84
C ARG A 263 -19.49 26.62 -23.82
N VAL A 264 -18.49 25.90 -23.32
CA VAL A 264 -17.73 24.89 -24.07
C VAL A 264 -17.98 23.53 -23.43
N ALA A 265 -18.70 22.66 -24.14
CA ALA A 265 -19.15 21.37 -23.62
C ALA A 265 -19.32 20.33 -24.74
N GLY A 266 -19.05 19.07 -24.43
CA GLY A 266 -19.45 17.89 -25.21
C GLY A 266 -20.47 17.02 -24.46
N ALA A 267 -20.95 15.95 -25.08
CA ALA A 267 -21.80 14.96 -24.39
C ALA A 267 -20.99 14.09 -23.41
N THR A 268 -19.68 14.01 -23.62
CA THR A 268 -18.72 13.30 -22.78
C THR A 268 -17.50 14.17 -22.49
N ARG A 269 -16.69 13.80 -21.49
CA ARG A 269 -15.44 14.49 -21.15
C ARG A 269 -14.43 14.56 -22.32
N THR A 270 -14.40 13.53 -23.16
CA THR A 270 -13.51 13.48 -24.33
C THR A 270 -14.00 14.44 -25.42
N GLU A 271 -15.31 14.53 -25.63
CA GLU A 271 -15.91 15.54 -26.50
C GLU A 271 -15.75 16.96 -25.96
N THR A 272 -15.86 17.17 -24.64
CA THR A 272 -15.57 18.47 -24.01
C THR A 272 -14.12 18.87 -24.26
N ALA A 273 -13.16 17.95 -24.14
CA ALA A 273 -11.76 18.21 -24.46
C ALA A 273 -11.54 18.57 -25.94
N VAL A 274 -12.23 17.91 -26.86
CA VAL A 274 -12.23 18.25 -28.29
C VAL A 274 -12.84 19.65 -28.53
N ALA A 275 -13.92 19.99 -27.84
CA ALA A 275 -14.52 21.32 -27.94
C ALA A 275 -13.59 22.43 -27.42
N ILE A 276 -12.87 22.18 -26.32
CA ILE A 276 -11.83 23.08 -25.78
C ILE A 276 -10.68 23.23 -26.78
N SER A 277 -10.21 22.13 -27.37
CA SER A 277 -9.19 22.15 -28.42
C SER A 277 -9.63 22.96 -29.63
N ALA A 278 -10.85 22.76 -30.13
CA ALA A 278 -11.40 23.52 -31.25
C ALA A 278 -11.55 25.02 -30.95
N ALA A 279 -11.87 25.38 -29.70
CA ALA A 279 -11.93 26.77 -29.24
C ALA A 279 -10.54 27.43 -29.13
N GLN A 280 -9.49 26.64 -28.86
CA GLN A 280 -8.12 27.12 -28.68
C GLN A 280 -7.30 27.16 -29.97
N PHE A 281 -7.36 26.11 -30.78
CA PHE A 281 -6.44 25.83 -31.88
C PHE A 281 -7.16 25.79 -33.24
N ALA A 282 -6.77 26.69 -34.15
CA ALA A 282 -7.16 26.57 -35.56
C ALA A 282 -6.46 25.35 -36.20
N ALA A 283 -7.04 24.81 -37.28
CA ALA A 283 -6.39 23.73 -38.04
C ALA A 283 -4.96 24.15 -38.44
N ASP A 284 -4.00 23.22 -38.37
CA ASP A 284 -2.56 23.39 -38.64
C ASP A 284 -1.75 24.31 -37.70
N THR A 285 -2.33 24.73 -36.57
CA THR A 285 -1.61 25.62 -35.64
C THR A 285 -0.93 24.91 -34.49
N ALA A 286 -1.37 23.70 -34.14
CA ALA A 286 -0.75 22.89 -33.11
C ALA A 286 0.52 22.22 -33.63
N ARG A 287 1.58 22.22 -32.83
CA ARG A 287 2.86 21.57 -33.14
C ARG A 287 3.03 20.24 -32.41
N ALA A 288 2.21 20.01 -31.39
CA ALA A 288 2.10 18.76 -30.67
C ALA A 288 0.65 18.58 -30.18
N VAL A 289 0.27 17.35 -29.87
CA VAL A 289 -0.95 17.02 -29.13
C VAL A 289 -0.57 16.15 -27.94
N TYR A 290 -1.15 16.43 -26.79
CA TYR A 290 -0.94 15.65 -25.57
C TYR A 290 -2.18 14.79 -25.32
N VAL A 291 -1.99 13.50 -25.10
CA VAL A 291 -3.07 12.54 -24.86
C VAL A 291 -2.93 12.00 -23.46
N ALA A 292 -3.99 12.15 -22.65
CA ALA A 292 -4.05 11.65 -21.29
C ALA A 292 -5.33 10.86 -21.03
N ASN A 293 -5.32 10.00 -20.02
CA ASN A 293 -6.49 9.21 -19.67
C ASN A 293 -7.63 10.08 -19.10
N ALA A 294 -8.84 9.78 -19.53
CA ALA A 294 -10.04 10.52 -19.18
C ALA A 294 -10.56 10.22 -17.76
N GLY A 295 -10.09 9.18 -17.08
CA GLY A 295 -10.42 8.80 -15.70
C GLY A 295 -9.26 8.89 -14.70
N ALA A 296 -8.01 8.93 -15.18
CA ALA A 296 -6.79 9.05 -14.38
C ALA A 296 -6.11 10.42 -14.60
N PHE A 297 -6.59 11.43 -13.89
CA PHE A 297 -6.30 12.85 -14.12
C PHE A 297 -4.93 13.43 -13.66
N PRO A 298 -4.13 12.81 -12.76
CA PRO A 298 -2.87 13.41 -12.31
C PRO A 298 -1.90 13.73 -13.45
N ASP A 299 -1.83 12.84 -14.44
CA ASP A 299 -0.91 12.93 -15.57
C ASP A 299 -1.29 14.09 -16.51
N ALA A 300 -2.60 14.28 -16.73
CA ALA A 300 -3.13 15.40 -17.50
C ALA A 300 -2.87 16.76 -16.81
N LEU A 301 -2.93 16.82 -15.47
CA LEU A 301 -2.66 18.04 -14.71
C LEU A 301 -1.18 18.46 -14.77
N ALA A 302 -0.27 17.50 -14.56
CA ALA A 302 1.16 17.75 -14.75
C ALA A 302 1.45 18.17 -16.21
N GLY A 303 0.75 17.54 -17.18
CA GLY A 303 0.79 17.88 -18.59
C GLY A 303 0.26 19.27 -18.94
N ALA A 304 -0.66 19.85 -18.16
CA ALA A 304 -1.25 21.16 -18.45
C ALA A 304 -0.20 22.29 -18.47
N ALA A 305 0.79 22.21 -17.57
CA ALA A 305 1.92 23.14 -17.55
C ALA A 305 2.82 23.00 -18.79
N LEU A 306 2.97 21.76 -19.31
CA LEU A 306 3.73 21.46 -20.52
C LEU A 306 3.00 21.96 -21.78
N ALA A 307 1.73 21.63 -21.91
CA ALA A 307 0.90 21.90 -23.08
C ALA A 307 0.58 23.40 -23.30
N GLY A 308 0.48 24.18 -22.22
CA GLY A 308 0.25 25.63 -22.28
C GLY A 308 1.51 26.51 -22.37
N GLY A 309 2.71 25.91 -22.42
CA GLY A 309 3.96 26.65 -22.29
C GLY A 309 4.28 27.58 -23.47
N THR A 310 4.48 28.87 -23.20
CA THR A 310 4.96 29.82 -24.21
C THR A 310 6.45 29.55 -24.50
N GLY A 311 6.77 29.21 -25.76
CA GLY A 311 8.08 28.65 -26.12
C GLY A 311 9.31 29.40 -25.59
N GLY A 312 10.19 28.67 -24.89
CA GLY A 312 11.53 29.11 -24.48
C GLY A 312 12.64 28.65 -25.44
N THR A 313 13.76 29.36 -25.45
CA THR A 313 14.99 28.96 -26.16
C THR A 313 15.80 27.95 -25.34
N PHE A 314 16.14 26.80 -25.94
CA PHE A 314 17.00 25.77 -25.34
C PHE A 314 18.37 25.71 -26.01
N ALA A 315 19.33 25.05 -25.35
CA ALA A 315 20.63 24.69 -25.91
C ALA A 315 20.48 23.58 -26.97
N GLY A 316 19.81 23.89 -28.08
CA GLY A 316 19.53 22.94 -29.17
C GLY A 316 18.52 23.44 -30.21
N GLY A 317 17.69 24.45 -29.90
CA GLY A 317 16.70 25.01 -30.82
C GLY A 317 15.50 25.65 -30.11
N THR A 318 14.60 26.26 -30.89
CA THR A 318 13.31 26.80 -30.45
C THR A 318 12.20 25.78 -30.70
N PHE A 319 11.67 25.17 -29.64
CA PHE A 319 10.50 24.28 -29.70
C PHE A 319 9.32 24.97 -29.01
N GLN A 320 8.21 25.14 -29.72
CA GLN A 320 6.96 25.73 -29.19
C GLN A 320 5.96 24.60 -28.88
N PRO A 321 5.78 24.20 -27.62
CA PRO A 321 4.97 23.04 -27.20
C PRO A 321 3.47 23.37 -27.16
N ASN A 322 3.01 24.38 -27.92
CA ASN A 322 1.63 24.84 -27.90
C ASN A 322 0.74 23.80 -28.58
N GLY A 323 0.01 23.04 -27.76
CA GLY A 323 -0.81 21.93 -28.18
C GLY A 323 -1.93 21.65 -27.19
N PRO A 324 -3.08 21.12 -27.65
CA PRO A 324 -4.17 20.77 -26.74
C PRO A 324 -3.84 19.51 -25.95
N ILE A 325 -4.44 19.40 -24.77
CA ILE A 325 -4.61 18.11 -24.09
C ILE A 325 -5.93 17.53 -24.58
N LEU A 326 -5.87 16.32 -25.15
CA LEU A 326 -7.04 15.53 -25.49
C LEU A 326 -7.11 14.31 -24.57
N LEU A 327 -8.32 13.77 -24.42
CA LEU A 327 -8.60 12.69 -23.49
C LEU A 327 -8.91 11.38 -24.22
N THR A 328 -8.48 10.26 -23.64
CA THR A 328 -8.71 8.90 -24.13
C THR A 328 -9.20 7.98 -23.01
N ASP A 329 -9.85 6.87 -23.36
CA ASP A 329 -10.03 5.75 -22.43
C ASP A 329 -8.72 4.94 -22.34
N THR A 330 -8.57 4.07 -21.34
CA THR A 330 -7.33 3.29 -21.13
C THR A 330 -6.97 2.44 -22.35
N ASP A 331 -7.95 1.73 -22.92
CA ASP A 331 -7.74 0.74 -23.97
C ASP A 331 -8.36 1.12 -25.32
N ARG A 332 -8.92 2.33 -25.43
CA ARG A 332 -9.62 2.77 -26.65
C ARG A 332 -9.43 4.25 -26.91
N LEU A 333 -8.95 4.59 -28.12
CA LEU A 333 -8.93 5.96 -28.61
C LEU A 333 -10.35 6.36 -29.10
N PRO A 334 -11.01 7.37 -28.51
CA PRO A 334 -12.31 7.81 -28.98
C PRO A 334 -12.24 8.43 -30.39
N ASP A 335 -13.26 8.19 -31.23
CA ASP A 335 -13.33 8.73 -32.59
C ASP A 335 -13.25 10.27 -32.63
N ALA A 336 -13.84 10.94 -31.63
CA ALA A 336 -13.78 12.39 -31.48
C ALA A 336 -12.32 12.87 -31.29
N THR A 337 -11.56 12.20 -30.42
CA THR A 337 -10.14 12.45 -30.16
C THR A 337 -9.31 12.21 -31.42
N ALA A 338 -9.50 11.05 -32.08
CA ALA A 338 -8.78 10.71 -33.31
C ALA A 338 -9.06 11.71 -34.45
N THR A 339 -10.32 12.14 -34.60
CA THR A 339 -10.73 13.12 -35.60
C THR A 339 -10.12 14.49 -35.32
N GLU A 340 -10.04 14.89 -34.06
CA GLU A 340 -9.45 16.17 -33.67
C GLU A 340 -7.93 16.20 -33.91
N ILE A 341 -7.22 15.11 -33.64
CA ILE A 341 -5.79 14.99 -33.98
C ILE A 341 -5.57 15.21 -35.49
N ARG A 342 -6.40 14.59 -36.33
CA ARG A 342 -6.34 14.79 -37.80
C ARG A 342 -6.67 16.23 -38.21
N ARG A 343 -7.59 16.90 -37.50
CA ARG A 343 -7.94 18.32 -37.76
C ARG A 343 -6.81 19.28 -37.39
N LEU A 344 -6.01 18.94 -36.38
CA LEU A 344 -4.90 19.77 -35.91
C LEU A 344 -3.67 19.66 -36.81
N HIS A 345 -3.59 18.62 -37.65
CA HIS A 345 -2.50 18.42 -38.61
C HIS A 345 -2.98 17.87 -39.99
N PRO A 346 -3.78 18.62 -40.76
CA PRO A 346 -4.03 18.33 -42.18
C PRO A 346 -2.79 18.66 -43.04
N THR A 347 -2.26 17.69 -43.78
CA THR A 347 -1.05 17.86 -44.61
C THR A 347 -1.15 19.00 -45.64
N ILE A 348 -0.12 19.86 -45.67
CA ILE A 348 0.21 20.75 -46.80
C ILE A 348 0.79 19.87 -47.92
N ASP A 349 0.19 19.93 -49.11
CA ASP A 349 0.65 19.26 -50.35
C ASP A 349 2.18 19.32 -50.52
N ASP A 350 2.86 18.19 -50.29
CA ASP A 350 4.22 17.94 -50.76
C ASP A 350 4.12 17.44 -52.21
N PRO A 351 4.62 18.18 -53.22
CA PRO A 351 4.48 17.80 -54.63
C PRO A 351 5.32 16.57 -55.02
N ASP A 352 6.06 15.96 -54.10
CA ASP A 352 6.74 14.68 -54.30
C ASP A 352 6.04 13.51 -53.56
N ASP A 353 4.91 13.73 -52.88
CA ASP A 353 4.12 12.68 -52.19
C ASP A 353 2.93 12.25 -53.06
N ASN A 354 3.03 11.04 -53.62
CA ASN A 354 2.02 10.48 -54.53
C ASN A 354 0.78 10.04 -53.74
N LEU A 355 -0.31 10.80 -53.84
CA LEU A 355 -1.59 10.44 -53.25
C LEU A 355 -2.20 9.27 -54.03
N PRO A 356 -2.57 8.15 -53.35
CA PRO A 356 -3.18 7.03 -54.04
C PRO A 356 -4.48 7.46 -54.74
N PRO A 357 -4.78 6.90 -55.92
CA PRO A 357 -6.03 7.18 -56.61
C PRO A 357 -7.23 6.81 -55.73
N VAL A 358 -8.37 7.45 -55.95
CA VAL A 358 -9.63 7.14 -55.28
C VAL A 358 -10.57 6.47 -56.29
N ALA A 359 -10.90 5.20 -56.03
CA ALA A 359 -11.83 4.44 -56.87
C ALA A 359 -13.27 4.64 -56.38
N GLU A 360 -14.21 4.78 -57.32
CA GLU A 360 -15.62 5.06 -57.04
C GLU A 360 -16.47 3.79 -57.11
N ASP A 361 -17.48 3.70 -56.24
CA ASP A 361 -18.51 2.66 -56.33
C ASP A 361 -19.39 2.88 -57.56
N ILE A 362 -19.73 1.79 -58.25
CA ILE A 362 -20.46 1.86 -59.53
C ILE A 362 -21.67 0.94 -59.50
N ASP A 363 -22.84 1.51 -59.78
CA ASP A 363 -24.05 0.75 -60.03
C ASP A 363 -24.26 0.47 -61.52
N ALA A 364 -24.51 -0.79 -61.86
CA ALA A 364 -24.85 -1.19 -63.23
C ALA A 364 -26.02 -2.17 -63.28
N ILE A 365 -26.68 -2.25 -64.44
CA ILE A 365 -27.76 -3.22 -64.68
C ILE A 365 -27.37 -4.14 -65.84
N ALA A 366 -27.44 -5.44 -65.60
CA ALA A 366 -27.16 -6.48 -66.59
C ALA A 366 -28.39 -7.38 -66.81
N THR A 367 -28.39 -8.14 -67.90
CA THR A 367 -29.35 -9.22 -68.12
C THR A 367 -28.62 -10.55 -68.03
N GLU A 368 -29.21 -11.50 -67.34
CA GLU A 368 -28.66 -12.84 -67.14
C GLU A 368 -28.17 -13.49 -68.45
N ASN A 369 -26.97 -14.09 -68.42
CA ASN A 369 -26.27 -14.71 -69.54
C ASN A 369 -25.92 -13.76 -70.72
N VAL A 370 -25.94 -12.44 -70.51
CA VAL A 370 -25.53 -11.44 -71.49
C VAL A 370 -24.35 -10.62 -70.94
N PRO A 371 -23.21 -10.55 -71.64
CA PRO A 371 -22.09 -9.71 -71.19
C PRO A 371 -22.48 -8.24 -71.08
N ARG A 372 -22.14 -7.64 -69.94
CA ARG A 372 -22.29 -6.21 -69.64
C ARG A 372 -20.91 -5.58 -69.52
N ILE A 373 -20.71 -4.47 -70.22
CA ILE A 373 -19.53 -3.61 -70.03
C ILE A 373 -19.86 -2.55 -68.99
N VAL A 374 -18.98 -2.40 -68.00
CA VAL A 374 -19.05 -1.43 -66.92
C VAL A 374 -17.76 -0.60 -66.96
N PRO A 375 -17.82 0.70 -67.31
CA PRO A 375 -16.66 1.58 -67.23
C PRO A 375 -16.26 1.76 -65.76
N LEU A 376 -15.01 1.47 -65.42
CA LEU A 376 -14.43 1.71 -64.11
C LEU A 376 -14.01 3.17 -63.99
N VAL A 377 -14.19 3.75 -62.81
CA VAL A 377 -13.98 5.19 -62.59
C VAL A 377 -13.15 5.37 -61.34
N ALA A 378 -11.99 6.01 -61.50
CA ALA A 378 -11.18 6.45 -60.39
C ALA A 378 -10.63 7.84 -60.71
N THR A 379 -10.36 8.61 -59.68
CA THR A 379 -9.70 9.92 -59.80
C THR A 379 -8.40 9.88 -59.06
N ASP A 380 -7.37 10.45 -59.68
CA ASP A 380 -6.07 10.60 -59.07
C ASP A 380 -5.90 12.06 -58.64
N PRO A 381 -5.66 12.35 -57.36
CA PRO A 381 -5.45 13.71 -56.88
C PRO A 381 -4.28 14.43 -57.57
N ASP A 382 -3.25 13.69 -57.98
CA ASP A 382 -2.05 14.21 -58.64
C ASP A 382 -2.20 14.26 -60.18
N GLY A 383 -3.22 13.58 -60.72
CA GLY A 383 -3.59 13.57 -62.12
C GLY A 383 -2.82 12.52 -62.94
N ASP A 384 -2.25 11.51 -62.28
CA ASP A 384 -1.49 10.45 -62.92
C ASP A 384 -2.37 9.44 -63.70
N PRO A 385 -1.82 8.79 -64.75
CA PRO A 385 -2.58 7.85 -65.58
C PRO A 385 -2.85 6.52 -64.85
N LEU A 386 -4.11 6.11 -64.80
CA LEU A 386 -4.57 4.97 -64.00
C LEU A 386 -4.67 3.64 -64.75
N THR A 387 -4.43 2.55 -64.02
CA THR A 387 -4.67 1.16 -64.42
C THR A 387 -5.55 0.46 -63.40
N TYR A 388 -6.36 -0.53 -63.81
CA TYR A 388 -7.36 -1.17 -62.95
C TYR A 388 -7.11 -2.67 -62.75
N ALA A 389 -7.43 -3.17 -61.56
CA ALA A 389 -7.36 -4.58 -61.20
C ALA A 389 -8.62 -5.03 -60.46
N ILE A 390 -9.08 -6.27 -60.71
CA ILE A 390 -10.14 -6.89 -59.92
C ILE A 390 -9.51 -7.47 -58.66
N VAL A 391 -10.01 -7.05 -57.49
CA VAL A 391 -9.57 -7.57 -56.20
C VAL A 391 -10.33 -8.87 -55.92
N ASP A 392 -11.66 -8.79 -55.84
CA ASP A 392 -12.52 -9.96 -55.65
C ASP A 392 -13.45 -10.17 -56.84
N GLN A 393 -13.47 -11.41 -57.32
CA GLN A 393 -14.46 -11.85 -58.29
C GLN A 393 -15.85 -11.94 -57.62
N PRO A 394 -16.94 -11.74 -58.38
CA PRO A 394 -18.27 -11.91 -57.82
C PRO A 394 -18.50 -13.38 -57.41
N SER A 395 -19.20 -13.60 -56.30
CA SER A 395 -19.55 -14.94 -55.78
C SER A 395 -20.20 -15.87 -56.81
N SER A 396 -20.85 -15.30 -57.83
CA SER A 396 -21.25 -16.01 -59.05
C SER A 396 -21.21 -15.09 -60.28
N GLY A 397 -20.45 -15.50 -61.29
CA GLY A 397 -20.21 -14.76 -62.53
C GLY A 397 -18.73 -14.72 -62.83
N SER A 398 -18.32 -13.95 -63.84
CA SER A 398 -16.91 -13.70 -64.13
C SER A 398 -16.74 -12.26 -64.59
N VAL A 399 -15.67 -11.62 -64.11
CA VAL A 399 -15.25 -10.28 -64.55
C VAL A 399 -13.85 -10.36 -65.13
N THR A 400 -13.70 -9.76 -66.30
CA THR A 400 -12.40 -9.53 -66.94
C THR A 400 -12.25 -8.05 -67.27
N ILE A 401 -11.07 -7.48 -67.07
CA ILE A 401 -10.75 -6.09 -67.41
C ILE A 401 -10.16 -6.01 -68.82
N ASP A 402 -10.58 -5.01 -69.59
CA ASP A 402 -9.98 -4.60 -70.86
C ASP A 402 -9.85 -3.07 -70.86
N GLY A 403 -8.67 -2.56 -70.49
CA GLY A 403 -8.46 -1.12 -70.30
C GLY A 403 -9.15 -0.58 -69.05
N ASP A 404 -9.98 0.44 -69.22
CA ASP A 404 -10.84 1.06 -68.20
C ASP A 404 -12.22 0.38 -68.08
N ASP A 405 -12.51 -0.64 -68.89
CA ASP A 405 -13.79 -1.32 -68.91
C ASP A 405 -13.72 -2.71 -68.22
N ALA A 406 -14.62 -2.93 -67.26
CA ALA A 406 -14.90 -4.24 -66.69
C ALA A 406 -16.01 -4.95 -67.48
N ARG A 407 -15.66 -6.09 -68.08
CA ARG A 407 -16.62 -6.98 -68.74
C ARG A 407 -17.16 -8.01 -67.76
N PHE A 408 -18.40 -7.81 -67.32
CA PHE A 408 -19.12 -8.66 -66.39
C PHE A 408 -20.08 -9.62 -67.13
N VAL A 409 -20.08 -10.90 -66.76
CA VAL A 409 -21.07 -11.90 -67.20
C VAL A 409 -21.52 -12.71 -65.98
N SER A 410 -22.82 -12.79 -65.73
CA SER A 410 -23.38 -13.70 -64.73
C SER A 410 -24.52 -14.52 -65.33
N GLY A 411 -24.51 -15.82 -65.02
CA GLY A 411 -25.60 -16.74 -65.34
C GLY A 411 -26.70 -16.75 -64.29
N LEU A 412 -26.60 -15.97 -63.21
CA LEU A 412 -27.59 -15.88 -62.14
C LEU A 412 -28.12 -14.45 -61.97
N PRO A 413 -29.43 -14.27 -61.71
CA PRO A 413 -30.04 -12.98 -61.41
C PRO A 413 -29.75 -12.50 -59.98
N GLY A 414 -30.07 -11.23 -59.71
CA GLY A 414 -29.88 -10.58 -58.41
C GLY A 414 -28.69 -9.63 -58.40
N GLN A 415 -28.43 -9.02 -57.25
CA GLN A 415 -27.28 -8.13 -57.07
C GLN A 415 -26.00 -8.96 -57.05
N ARG A 416 -24.99 -8.55 -57.80
CA ARG A 416 -23.66 -9.14 -57.79
C ARG A 416 -22.68 -8.01 -57.55
N THR A 417 -21.86 -8.18 -56.54
CA THR A 417 -20.77 -7.26 -56.25
C THR A 417 -19.46 -7.89 -56.69
N PHE A 418 -18.59 -7.08 -57.24
CA PHE A 418 -17.18 -7.41 -57.37
C PHE A 418 -16.40 -6.16 -56.99
N THR A 419 -15.20 -6.34 -56.46
CA THR A 419 -14.39 -5.23 -56.01
C THR A 419 -13.24 -4.99 -56.95
N TYR A 420 -12.82 -3.74 -57.08
CA TYR A 420 -11.72 -3.35 -57.93
C TYR A 420 -10.90 -2.25 -57.25
N THR A 421 -9.65 -2.13 -57.70
CA THR A 421 -8.75 -1.04 -57.34
C THR A 421 -8.21 -0.39 -58.61
N ALA A 422 -7.82 0.87 -58.48
CA ALA A 422 -7.04 1.61 -59.45
C ALA A 422 -5.60 1.79 -58.94
N SER A 423 -4.63 1.90 -59.83
CA SER A 423 -3.24 2.20 -59.51
C SER A 423 -2.65 3.15 -60.54
N ASP A 424 -1.95 4.17 -60.05
CA ASP A 424 -1.12 5.14 -60.79
C ASP A 424 0.27 4.56 -61.16
N GLY A 425 0.59 3.35 -60.68
CA GLY A 425 1.89 2.68 -60.84
C GLY A 425 2.86 2.81 -59.65
N GLN A 426 2.51 3.61 -58.64
CA GLN A 426 3.25 3.83 -57.39
C GLN A 426 2.42 3.42 -56.16
N ALA A 427 1.14 3.77 -56.12
CA ALA A 427 0.19 3.44 -55.07
C ALA A 427 -1.09 2.80 -55.62
N THR A 428 -1.90 2.20 -54.74
CA THR A 428 -3.17 1.53 -55.09
C THR A 428 -4.30 2.18 -54.32
N SER A 429 -5.44 2.36 -54.97
CA SER A 429 -6.62 3.00 -54.42
C SER A 429 -7.24 2.22 -53.26
N ASN A 430 -8.21 2.87 -52.59
CA ASN A 430 -9.24 2.16 -51.83
C ASN A 430 -9.92 1.10 -52.71
N VAL A 431 -10.41 0.04 -52.08
CA VAL A 431 -11.20 -1.00 -52.74
C VAL A 431 -12.60 -0.44 -52.99
N ALA A 432 -12.99 -0.31 -54.25
CA ALA A 432 -14.32 0.16 -54.65
C ALA A 432 -15.19 -1.01 -55.11
N THR A 433 -16.49 -0.92 -54.85
CA THR A 433 -17.46 -1.96 -55.12
C THR A 433 -18.26 -1.63 -56.37
N VAL A 434 -18.22 -2.52 -57.36
CA VAL A 434 -19.17 -2.48 -58.48
C VAL A 434 -20.37 -3.35 -58.14
N THR A 435 -21.53 -2.71 -58.02
CA THR A 435 -22.80 -3.36 -57.75
C THR A 435 -23.59 -3.54 -59.05
N VAL A 436 -23.64 -4.76 -59.57
CA VAL A 436 -24.38 -5.10 -60.78
C VAL A 436 -25.72 -5.76 -60.42
N THR A 437 -26.83 -5.07 -60.68
CA THR A 437 -28.17 -5.67 -60.61
C THR A 437 -28.45 -6.50 -61.87
N VAL A 438 -28.37 -7.83 -61.76
CA VAL A 438 -28.65 -8.75 -62.87
C VAL A 438 -30.14 -9.09 -62.92
N ARG A 439 -30.83 -8.66 -63.96
CA ARG A 439 -32.24 -9.02 -64.17
C ARG A 439 -32.35 -10.41 -64.79
N ARG A 440 -33.29 -11.22 -64.26
CA ARG A 440 -33.61 -12.56 -64.79
C ARG A 440 -33.89 -12.49 -66.29
N ARG A 441 -33.34 -13.45 -67.04
CA ARG A 441 -33.90 -13.82 -68.34
C ARG A 441 -35.28 -14.42 -68.05
N SER A 442 -36.31 -13.92 -68.72
CA SER A 442 -37.70 -14.34 -68.46
C SER A 442 -37.86 -15.89 -68.51
N GLY A 443 -38.05 -16.55 -67.35
CA GLY A 443 -38.54 -17.95 -67.24
C GLY A 443 -37.88 -19.02 -66.31
N ALA A 444 -37.23 -18.73 -65.16
CA ALA A 444 -36.61 -19.76 -64.27
C ALA A 444 -37.20 -19.83 -62.82
N PRO A 445 -37.15 -21.00 -62.10
CA PRO A 445 -37.86 -21.27 -60.83
C PRO A 445 -37.13 -20.82 -59.53
N THR A 446 -37.84 -20.81 -58.38
CA THR A 446 -37.41 -20.33 -57.03
C THR A 446 -36.50 -21.31 -56.25
N SER A 447 -35.64 -20.80 -55.33
CA SER A 447 -34.56 -21.53 -54.59
C SER A 447 -34.62 -21.26 -53.06
N PRO A 448 -34.13 -22.17 -52.17
CA PRO A 448 -34.35 -22.13 -50.71
C PRO A 448 -33.28 -21.40 -49.86
N ILE A 449 -33.67 -20.98 -48.65
CA ILE A 449 -32.83 -20.46 -47.54
C ILE A 449 -32.10 -21.61 -46.84
N VAL A 450 -30.82 -21.44 -46.49
CA VAL A 450 -29.97 -22.40 -45.74
C VAL A 450 -29.57 -21.78 -44.40
N ILE A 451 -29.84 -22.50 -43.31
CA ILE A 451 -29.63 -22.02 -41.94
C ILE A 451 -28.41 -22.68 -41.29
N GLY A 452 -27.53 -21.88 -40.68
CA GLY A 452 -26.40 -22.29 -39.86
C GLY A 452 -26.78 -22.56 -38.40
N PRO A 453 -25.95 -23.29 -37.62
CA PRO A 453 -26.15 -23.43 -36.19
C PRO A 453 -25.51 -22.27 -35.41
N ASP A 454 -26.25 -21.71 -34.45
CA ASP A 454 -25.75 -20.67 -33.55
C ASP A 454 -25.49 -21.19 -32.14
N THR A 455 -24.39 -20.76 -31.52
CA THR A 455 -24.04 -21.13 -30.15
C THR A 455 -23.39 -19.96 -29.42
N PHE A 456 -23.87 -19.67 -28.22
CA PHE A 456 -23.38 -18.57 -27.37
C PHE A 456 -23.20 -19.06 -25.93
N ASP A 457 -22.32 -18.41 -25.17
CA ASP A 457 -22.12 -18.68 -23.74
C ASP A 457 -22.69 -17.53 -22.89
N ALA A 458 -23.30 -17.86 -21.76
CA ALA A 458 -23.88 -16.91 -20.82
C ALA A 458 -23.82 -17.41 -19.38
N PHE A 459 -24.13 -16.53 -18.42
CA PHE A 459 -24.25 -16.89 -17.00
C PHE A 459 -25.71 -17.20 -16.64
N GLY A 460 -25.91 -18.13 -15.70
CA GLY A 460 -27.22 -18.76 -15.44
C GLY A 460 -28.37 -17.84 -15.02
N ASN A 461 -28.11 -16.61 -14.56
CA ASN A 461 -29.11 -15.64 -14.10
C ASN A 461 -28.87 -14.21 -14.64
N THR A 462 -28.05 -14.08 -15.69
CA THR A 462 -27.63 -12.79 -16.25
C THR A 462 -28.17 -12.63 -17.67
N GLN A 463 -28.62 -11.41 -18.04
CA GLN A 463 -29.14 -11.15 -19.39
C GLN A 463 -28.01 -11.24 -20.43
N LEU A 464 -28.28 -11.87 -21.58
CA LEU A 464 -27.39 -11.90 -22.75
C LEU A 464 -28.04 -11.10 -23.88
N VAL A 465 -27.28 -10.23 -24.55
CA VAL A 465 -27.70 -9.50 -25.74
C VAL A 465 -26.69 -9.73 -26.87
N ILE A 466 -27.16 -10.20 -28.02
CA ILE A 466 -26.37 -10.31 -29.24
C ILE A 466 -26.75 -9.16 -30.15
N THR A 467 -25.78 -8.37 -30.60
CA THR A 467 -26.00 -7.21 -31.47
C THR A 467 -24.90 -7.07 -32.52
N PRO A 468 -25.21 -6.71 -33.78
CA PRO A 468 -24.18 -6.49 -34.79
C PRO A 468 -23.25 -5.30 -34.50
N ASP A 469 -23.69 -4.36 -33.65
CA ASP A 469 -22.93 -3.20 -33.21
C ASP A 469 -23.17 -2.96 -31.70
N LEU A 470 -22.12 -2.86 -30.90
CA LEU A 470 -22.23 -2.62 -29.45
C LEU A 470 -22.74 -1.20 -29.14
N GLY A 471 -22.62 -0.26 -30.08
CA GLY A 471 -23.16 1.10 -29.98
C GLY A 471 -24.63 1.22 -30.37
N THR A 472 -25.19 0.24 -31.08
CA THR A 472 -26.58 0.25 -31.56
C THR A 472 -27.25 -1.10 -31.38
N GLY A 473 -28.30 -1.20 -30.57
CA GLY A 473 -28.98 -2.46 -30.27
C GLY A 473 -29.88 -2.34 -29.05
N PRO A 474 -30.50 -3.43 -28.58
CA PRO A 474 -31.25 -3.41 -27.34
C PRO A 474 -30.31 -3.16 -26.14
N ASP A 475 -30.74 -2.27 -25.25
CA ASP A 475 -30.05 -2.00 -23.98
C ASP A 475 -30.22 -3.18 -23.02
N LEU A 476 -29.28 -3.34 -22.10
CA LEU A 476 -29.48 -4.23 -20.96
C LEU A 476 -30.47 -3.61 -19.96
N ASP A 477 -31.28 -4.46 -19.33
CA ASP A 477 -32.21 -4.08 -18.27
C ASP A 477 -31.55 -4.04 -16.87
N GLY A 478 -30.27 -4.44 -16.78
CA GLY A 478 -29.43 -4.51 -15.57
C GLY A 478 -28.03 -5.03 -15.93
N PRO A 479 -27.17 -5.41 -14.97
CA PRO A 479 -25.89 -6.08 -15.28
C PRO A 479 -26.08 -7.28 -16.22
N GLY A 480 -25.25 -7.42 -17.26
CA GLY A 480 -25.51 -8.33 -18.38
C GLY A 480 -24.29 -8.64 -19.25
N VAL A 481 -24.47 -9.41 -20.32
CA VAL A 481 -23.45 -9.62 -21.35
C VAL A 481 -24.03 -9.14 -22.67
N ARG A 482 -23.46 -8.12 -23.29
CA ARG A 482 -23.60 -7.91 -24.74
C ARG A 482 -22.51 -8.68 -25.49
N ILE A 483 -22.72 -9.06 -26.75
CA ILE A 483 -21.69 -9.63 -27.62
C ILE A 483 -21.92 -9.08 -29.03
N GLN A 484 -20.83 -8.69 -29.69
CA GLN A 484 -20.89 -8.26 -31.08
C GLN A 484 -20.97 -9.48 -32.00
N ASP A 485 -22.18 -9.86 -32.41
CA ASP A 485 -22.47 -11.01 -33.27
C ASP A 485 -23.86 -10.86 -33.91
N ASN A 486 -24.26 -11.77 -34.80
CA ASN A 486 -25.55 -11.73 -35.47
C ASN A 486 -26.08 -13.12 -35.85
N LEU A 487 -27.39 -13.35 -35.67
CA LEU A 487 -28.05 -14.60 -36.09
C LEU A 487 -27.98 -14.88 -37.60
N LEU A 488 -27.66 -13.87 -38.42
CA LEU A 488 -27.60 -13.99 -39.88
C LEU A 488 -26.18 -14.26 -40.40
N ASP A 489 -25.15 -14.19 -39.56
CA ASP A 489 -23.74 -14.24 -40.00
C ASP A 489 -23.34 -15.59 -40.61
N ASN A 490 -24.01 -16.67 -40.22
CA ASN A 490 -23.81 -18.03 -40.74
C ASN A 490 -24.94 -18.50 -41.68
N ASP A 491 -25.93 -17.65 -41.96
CA ASP A 491 -27.12 -17.97 -42.76
C ASP A 491 -26.98 -17.49 -44.20
N THR A 492 -27.52 -18.25 -45.17
CA THR A 492 -27.40 -17.89 -46.59
C THR A 492 -28.66 -18.13 -47.41
N ASP A 493 -29.03 -17.16 -48.27
CA ASP A 493 -30.03 -17.35 -49.32
C ASP A 493 -29.36 -17.78 -50.63
N THR A 494 -29.60 -19.01 -51.07
CA THR A 494 -29.07 -19.51 -52.35
C THR A 494 -29.64 -18.77 -53.57
N GLY A 495 -30.74 -18.04 -53.40
CA GLY A 495 -31.32 -17.12 -54.38
C GLY A 495 -30.68 -15.72 -54.40
N GLY A 496 -29.82 -15.40 -53.42
CA GLY A 496 -29.12 -14.12 -53.28
C GLY A 496 -30.02 -12.94 -52.87
N GLY A 497 -31.15 -13.21 -52.20
CA GLY A 497 -31.94 -12.19 -51.51
C GLY A 497 -31.29 -11.78 -50.18
N THR A 498 -31.65 -10.60 -49.69
CA THR A 498 -31.32 -10.18 -48.31
C THR A 498 -32.12 -11.03 -47.34
N LEU A 499 -31.48 -11.44 -46.24
CA LEU A 499 -32.13 -12.17 -45.16
C LEU A 499 -32.46 -11.18 -44.04
N ASP A 500 -33.68 -11.29 -43.51
CA ASP A 500 -34.12 -10.61 -42.29
C ASP A 500 -34.57 -11.69 -41.29
N VAL A 501 -34.37 -11.45 -40.00
CA VAL A 501 -35.02 -12.26 -38.96
C VAL A 501 -36.46 -11.77 -38.76
N VAL A 502 -37.42 -12.67 -38.55
CA VAL A 502 -38.78 -12.29 -38.18
C VAL A 502 -38.78 -11.91 -36.70
N PRO A 503 -39.09 -10.66 -36.33
CA PRO A 503 -39.09 -10.24 -34.93
C PRO A 503 -40.09 -11.06 -34.12
N SER A 504 -39.66 -11.57 -32.96
CA SER A 504 -40.49 -12.43 -32.12
C SER A 504 -40.12 -12.26 -30.64
N SER A 505 -41.08 -12.58 -29.76
CA SER A 505 -40.82 -12.72 -28.33
C SER A 505 -41.41 -14.06 -27.88
N THR A 506 -40.55 -14.98 -27.46
CA THR A 506 -40.93 -16.37 -27.17
C THR A 506 -40.21 -16.90 -25.94
N GLY A 507 -40.68 -18.02 -25.39
CA GLY A 507 -40.00 -18.76 -24.33
C GLY A 507 -39.01 -19.76 -24.90
N THR A 508 -37.94 -20.04 -24.16
CA THR A 508 -36.94 -21.06 -24.51
C THR A 508 -37.35 -22.45 -24.02
N ALA A 509 -36.60 -23.48 -24.40
CA ALA A 509 -36.88 -24.87 -24.06
C ALA A 509 -36.90 -25.11 -22.54
N ASN A 510 -36.06 -24.41 -21.78
CA ASN A 510 -35.97 -24.56 -20.32
C ASN A 510 -36.67 -23.45 -19.53
N GLY A 511 -37.45 -22.58 -20.20
CA GLY A 511 -38.30 -21.59 -19.53
C GLY A 511 -37.70 -20.20 -19.35
N GLY A 512 -36.60 -19.89 -20.05
CA GLY A 512 -36.11 -18.54 -20.27
C GLY A 512 -36.97 -17.80 -21.30
N THR A 513 -36.62 -16.56 -21.60
CA THR A 513 -37.33 -15.72 -22.59
C THR A 513 -36.35 -15.10 -23.57
N VAL A 514 -36.75 -15.00 -24.83
CA VAL A 514 -35.96 -14.37 -25.88
C VAL A 514 -36.79 -13.37 -26.68
N THR A 515 -36.18 -12.25 -27.05
CA THR A 515 -36.71 -11.29 -28.02
C THR A 515 -35.74 -11.14 -29.18
N THR A 516 -36.18 -11.46 -30.40
CA THR A 516 -35.39 -11.33 -31.63
C THR A 516 -35.82 -10.08 -32.42
N TYR A 517 -34.87 -9.45 -33.10
CA TYR A 517 -35.09 -8.24 -33.91
C TYR A 517 -34.80 -8.50 -35.40
N ALA A 518 -35.26 -7.59 -36.27
CA ALA A 518 -35.24 -7.82 -37.72
C ALA A 518 -33.83 -7.87 -38.31
N ASP A 519 -32.91 -7.13 -37.69
CA ASP A 519 -31.50 -7.04 -38.06
C ASP A 519 -30.68 -8.27 -37.62
N GLY A 520 -31.30 -9.25 -36.95
CA GLY A 520 -30.63 -10.45 -36.46
C GLY A 520 -30.04 -10.33 -35.05
N SER A 521 -30.21 -9.19 -34.37
CA SER A 521 -29.92 -9.07 -32.94
C SER A 521 -30.96 -9.81 -32.08
N PHE A 522 -30.60 -10.16 -30.85
CA PHE A 522 -31.55 -10.69 -29.86
C PHE A 522 -31.15 -10.39 -28.42
N SER A 523 -32.15 -10.37 -27.52
CA SER A 523 -31.98 -10.35 -26.06
C SER A 523 -32.53 -11.64 -25.47
N TYR A 524 -31.72 -12.32 -24.65
CA TYR A 524 -32.02 -13.57 -23.97
C TYR A 524 -31.94 -13.38 -22.45
N LEU A 525 -32.97 -13.88 -21.76
CA LEU A 525 -33.01 -13.98 -20.30
C LEU A 525 -33.07 -15.46 -19.90
N PRO A 526 -32.09 -15.97 -19.14
CA PRO A 526 -32.08 -17.34 -18.67
C PRO A 526 -33.30 -17.71 -17.81
N PRO A 527 -33.68 -19.00 -17.71
CA PRO A 527 -34.73 -19.44 -16.79
C PRO A 527 -34.31 -19.21 -15.32
N VAL A 528 -35.23 -18.68 -14.49
CA VAL A 528 -34.95 -18.43 -13.05
C VAL A 528 -34.48 -19.71 -12.36
N GLY A 529 -33.30 -19.65 -11.72
CA GLY A 529 -32.80 -20.72 -10.84
C GLY A 529 -32.51 -22.03 -11.57
N TYR A 530 -32.26 -21.98 -12.88
CA TYR A 530 -31.91 -23.16 -13.67
C TYR A 530 -30.43 -23.53 -13.48
N THR A 531 -30.18 -24.79 -13.16
CA THR A 531 -28.84 -25.35 -12.86
C THR A 531 -28.32 -26.29 -13.95
N GLY A 532 -28.96 -26.33 -15.11
CA GLY A 532 -28.49 -27.13 -16.25
C GLY A 532 -27.53 -26.34 -17.15
N ALA A 533 -26.76 -27.06 -17.96
CA ALA A 533 -25.67 -26.47 -18.74
C ALA A 533 -26.12 -25.80 -20.06
N ASP A 534 -27.27 -26.14 -20.65
CA ASP A 534 -27.68 -25.60 -21.96
C ASP A 534 -29.17 -25.20 -21.98
N ASP A 535 -29.50 -24.12 -22.68
CA ASP A 535 -30.87 -23.73 -23.06
C ASP A 535 -30.96 -23.46 -24.57
N THR A 536 -32.15 -23.63 -25.16
CA THR A 536 -32.31 -23.53 -26.63
C THR A 536 -33.58 -22.79 -27.04
N PHE A 537 -33.53 -22.07 -28.15
CA PHE A 537 -34.71 -21.45 -28.78
C PHE A 537 -34.59 -21.46 -30.31
N THR A 538 -35.71 -21.22 -30.99
CA THR A 538 -35.77 -21.16 -32.46
C THR A 538 -36.06 -19.75 -32.95
N TYR A 539 -35.48 -19.34 -34.07
CA TYR A 539 -35.77 -18.08 -34.76
C TYR A 539 -36.16 -18.38 -36.22
N THR A 540 -36.87 -17.46 -36.88
CA THR A 540 -37.28 -17.61 -38.28
C THR A 540 -36.60 -16.55 -39.14
N VAL A 541 -35.95 -16.98 -40.22
CA VAL A 541 -35.31 -16.12 -41.22
C VAL A 541 -36.18 -16.06 -42.47
N THR A 542 -36.27 -14.89 -43.11
CA THR A 542 -37.02 -14.70 -44.34
C THR A 542 -36.28 -13.81 -45.34
N ASN A 543 -36.53 -14.04 -46.63
CA ASN A 543 -36.12 -13.14 -47.72
C ASN A 543 -37.31 -12.34 -48.30
N GLY A 544 -38.42 -12.26 -47.55
CA GLY A 544 -39.68 -11.65 -47.97
C GLY A 544 -40.56 -12.53 -48.87
N THR A 545 -40.06 -13.67 -49.35
CA THR A 545 -40.85 -14.63 -50.17
C THR A 545 -40.87 -16.06 -49.62
N ASP A 546 -39.77 -16.51 -49.02
CA ASP A 546 -39.60 -17.80 -48.37
C ASP A 546 -39.17 -17.59 -46.91
N SER A 547 -39.32 -18.61 -46.05
CA SER A 547 -38.88 -18.59 -44.66
C SER A 547 -38.30 -19.94 -44.23
N ALA A 548 -37.34 -19.92 -43.31
CA ALA A 548 -36.74 -21.10 -42.68
C ALA A 548 -36.50 -20.86 -41.19
N ASP A 549 -36.54 -21.92 -40.38
CA ASP A 549 -36.32 -21.82 -38.93
C ASP A 549 -34.90 -22.28 -38.56
N GLY A 550 -34.21 -21.48 -37.75
CA GLY A 550 -32.93 -21.79 -37.12
C GLY A 550 -33.05 -22.13 -35.65
N THR A 551 -31.96 -22.59 -35.05
CA THR A 551 -31.90 -22.97 -33.63
C THR A 551 -30.64 -22.40 -33.00
N VAL A 552 -30.85 -21.68 -31.90
CA VAL A 552 -29.78 -21.13 -31.06
C VAL A 552 -29.62 -22.02 -29.83
N THR A 553 -28.37 -22.35 -29.49
CA THR A 553 -28.00 -23.00 -28.23
C THR A 553 -27.24 -22.01 -27.36
N VAL A 554 -27.66 -21.83 -26.11
CA VAL A 554 -26.97 -21.00 -25.13
C VAL A 554 -26.41 -21.90 -24.03
N SER A 555 -25.08 -21.99 -23.92
CA SER A 555 -24.42 -22.70 -22.83
C SER A 555 -24.37 -21.79 -21.60
N LEU A 556 -24.93 -22.24 -20.50
CA LEU A 556 -24.96 -21.56 -19.22
C LEU A 556 -23.84 -22.08 -18.32
N THR A 557 -22.89 -21.21 -17.98
CA THR A 557 -21.80 -21.48 -17.01
C THR A 557 -21.99 -20.62 -15.78
N ASP A 558 -21.74 -21.18 -14.59
CA ASP A 558 -21.79 -20.51 -13.28
C ASP A 558 -23.12 -19.77 -12.94
N MET A 559 -23.64 -19.90 -11.72
CA MET A 559 -24.77 -19.07 -11.31
C MET A 559 -24.28 -17.84 -10.56
N ILE A 560 -24.77 -16.69 -11.01
CA ILE A 560 -24.54 -15.39 -10.39
C ILE A 560 -25.84 -14.96 -9.69
N TRP A 561 -25.79 -14.69 -8.39
CA TRP A 561 -26.93 -14.24 -7.60
C TRP A 561 -26.79 -12.77 -7.25
N PHE A 562 -27.85 -11.98 -7.44
CA PHE A 562 -27.84 -10.56 -7.10
C PHE A 562 -28.75 -10.30 -5.89
N LEU A 563 -28.17 -9.65 -4.87
CA LEU A 563 -28.84 -9.22 -3.66
C LEU A 563 -28.72 -7.70 -3.49
N ASP A 564 -29.82 -7.01 -3.26
CA ASP A 564 -29.87 -5.56 -3.05
C ASP A 564 -31.00 -5.23 -2.07
N ALA A 565 -30.69 -4.69 -0.88
CA ALA A 565 -31.70 -4.39 0.12
C ALA A 565 -32.62 -3.22 -0.24
N ASP A 566 -32.23 -2.39 -1.22
CA ASP A 566 -33.08 -1.31 -1.75
C ASP A 566 -34.01 -1.82 -2.87
N ALA A 567 -33.89 -3.09 -3.28
CA ALA A 567 -34.71 -3.69 -4.31
C ALA A 567 -36.20 -3.81 -3.91
N PRO A 568 -37.14 -3.71 -4.87
CA PRO A 568 -38.55 -3.99 -4.62
C PRO A 568 -38.79 -5.43 -4.12
N PRO A 569 -39.77 -5.66 -3.22
CA PRO A 569 -40.02 -6.99 -2.70
C PRO A 569 -40.39 -8.02 -3.75
N GLY A 570 -39.82 -9.23 -3.62
CA GLY A 570 -40.16 -10.38 -4.45
C GLY A 570 -39.36 -10.52 -5.74
N GLY A 571 -38.13 -10.01 -5.78
CA GLY A 571 -37.16 -10.35 -6.83
C GLY A 571 -36.86 -11.84 -6.92
N ASP A 572 -36.26 -12.25 -8.04
CA ASP A 572 -35.98 -13.66 -8.36
C ASP A 572 -34.48 -13.98 -8.44
N GLY A 573 -33.62 -13.00 -8.12
CA GLY A 573 -32.17 -13.16 -8.05
C GLY A 573 -31.43 -12.84 -9.34
N ARG A 574 -32.14 -12.45 -10.40
CA ARG A 574 -31.55 -11.91 -11.63
C ARG A 574 -31.07 -10.47 -11.42
N SER A 575 -30.13 -10.03 -12.23
CA SER A 575 -29.52 -8.69 -12.15
C SER A 575 -30.52 -7.54 -12.24
N HIS A 576 -31.55 -7.65 -13.08
CA HIS A 576 -32.62 -6.65 -13.22
C HIS A 576 -33.79 -6.82 -12.22
N ALA A 577 -33.75 -7.89 -11.41
CA ALA A 577 -34.78 -8.25 -10.43
C ALA A 577 -34.12 -8.89 -9.18
N PRO A 578 -33.19 -8.17 -8.51
CA PRO A 578 -32.40 -8.70 -7.41
C PRO A 578 -33.27 -9.04 -6.20
N LEU A 579 -32.77 -9.93 -5.35
CA LEU A 579 -33.43 -10.27 -4.08
C LEU A 579 -33.41 -9.06 -3.15
N ASP A 580 -34.51 -8.83 -2.43
CA ASP A 580 -34.70 -7.72 -1.48
C ASP A 580 -34.28 -8.05 -0.04
N THR A 581 -34.10 -9.33 0.26
CA THR A 581 -33.76 -9.83 1.60
C THR A 581 -32.74 -10.94 1.53
N VAL A 582 -31.86 -11.02 2.53
CA VAL A 582 -30.82 -12.05 2.67
C VAL A 582 -31.46 -13.40 3.01
N PRO A 583 -31.44 -14.41 2.12
CA PRO A 583 -31.71 -15.79 2.48
C PRO A 583 -30.52 -16.35 3.27
N ALA A 584 -30.79 -17.20 4.27
CA ALA A 584 -29.74 -17.85 5.06
C ALA A 584 -28.79 -18.73 4.21
N THR A 585 -29.25 -19.19 3.05
CA THR A 585 -28.45 -19.90 2.04
C THR A 585 -28.90 -19.43 0.66
N ILE A 586 -27.96 -19.01 -0.17
CA ILE A 586 -28.20 -18.54 -1.55
C ILE A 586 -27.37 -19.41 -2.48
N GLY A 587 -27.97 -19.84 -3.59
CA GLY A 587 -27.25 -20.62 -4.60
C GLY A 587 -26.81 -22.03 -4.15
N GLY A 588 -25.99 -22.65 -5.00
CA GLY A 588 -25.32 -23.92 -4.80
C GLY A 588 -23.79 -23.79 -4.82
N ALA A 589 -23.10 -24.92 -4.74
CA ALA A 589 -21.65 -24.97 -4.71
C ALA A 589 -21.01 -24.32 -5.96
N GLY A 590 -19.98 -23.51 -5.77
CA GLY A 590 -19.26 -22.78 -6.84
C GLY A 590 -19.94 -21.50 -7.32
N ASP A 591 -21.16 -21.19 -6.86
CA ASP A 591 -21.88 -19.99 -7.29
C ASP A 591 -21.23 -18.69 -6.77
N THR A 592 -21.42 -17.61 -7.53
CA THR A 592 -21.01 -16.25 -7.12
C THR A 592 -22.23 -15.46 -6.67
N ILE A 593 -22.13 -14.82 -5.51
CA ILE A 593 -23.17 -13.98 -4.92
C ILE A 593 -22.66 -12.55 -4.92
N HIS A 594 -23.30 -11.69 -5.69
CA HIS A 594 -23.05 -10.26 -5.70
C HIS A 594 -24.03 -9.55 -4.77
N ILE A 595 -23.47 -8.73 -3.91
CA ILE A 595 -24.20 -7.80 -3.07
C ILE A 595 -24.09 -6.42 -3.74
N GLY A 596 -25.24 -5.87 -4.14
CA GLY A 596 -25.35 -4.55 -4.76
C GLY A 596 -25.08 -3.41 -3.77
N GLU A 597 -24.80 -2.23 -4.32
CA GLU A 597 -24.73 -1.00 -3.53
C GLU A 597 -26.08 -0.76 -2.85
N SER A 598 -26.09 -0.66 -1.53
CA SER A 598 -27.31 -0.31 -0.80
C SER A 598 -27.02 0.75 0.25
N ALA A 599 -27.92 1.74 0.34
CA ALA A 599 -27.89 2.73 1.40
C ALA A 599 -28.43 2.16 2.74
N ALA A 600 -29.13 1.03 2.67
CA ALA A 600 -29.62 0.30 3.82
C ALA A 600 -28.67 -0.86 4.17
N ALA A 601 -28.51 -1.13 5.47
CA ALA A 601 -27.82 -2.33 5.90
C ALA A 601 -28.57 -3.57 5.41
N ILE A 602 -27.82 -4.50 4.85
CA ILE A 602 -28.32 -5.77 4.34
C ILE A 602 -28.43 -6.71 5.53
N GLY A 603 -29.67 -6.82 6.05
CA GLY A 603 -29.97 -7.39 7.37
C GLY A 603 -30.65 -8.76 7.35
N GLY A 604 -30.36 -9.60 8.36
CA GLY A 604 -31.00 -10.91 8.51
C GLY A 604 -30.42 -11.81 9.62
N ALA A 605 -30.38 -13.11 9.33
CA ALA A 605 -29.82 -14.16 10.19
C ALA A 605 -28.34 -14.51 9.86
N GLY A 606 -27.66 -13.66 9.08
CA GLY A 606 -26.34 -13.93 8.51
C GLY A 606 -26.40 -14.69 7.17
N ILE A 607 -25.26 -14.73 6.49
CA ILE A 607 -25.07 -15.48 5.24
C ILE A 607 -24.22 -16.70 5.54
N THR A 608 -24.65 -17.89 5.12
CA THR A 608 -23.79 -19.09 5.13
C THR A 608 -23.42 -19.46 3.71
N LEU A 609 -22.13 -19.42 3.40
CA LEU A 609 -21.59 -19.85 2.11
C LEU A 609 -21.39 -21.37 2.11
N VAL A 610 -21.72 -22.02 1.00
CA VAL A 610 -21.45 -23.44 0.76
C VAL A 610 -20.21 -23.61 -0.12
N ASP A 611 -19.82 -24.85 -0.39
CA ASP A 611 -18.58 -25.24 -1.08
C ASP A 611 -18.24 -24.40 -2.33
N GLY A 612 -17.06 -23.77 -2.34
CA GLY A 612 -16.55 -23.01 -3.49
C GLY A 612 -17.24 -21.68 -3.78
N GLN A 613 -18.19 -21.24 -2.95
CA GLN A 613 -18.94 -20.02 -3.21
C GLN A 613 -18.12 -18.74 -2.97
N GLN A 614 -18.44 -17.72 -3.75
CA GLN A 614 -17.85 -16.38 -3.65
C GLN A 614 -18.93 -15.37 -3.24
N LEU A 615 -18.63 -14.51 -2.27
CA LEU A 615 -19.48 -13.40 -1.83
C LEU A 615 -18.78 -12.08 -2.12
N LEU A 616 -19.31 -11.33 -3.06
CA LEU A 616 -18.67 -10.13 -3.59
C LEU A 616 -19.53 -8.91 -3.26
N GLY A 617 -19.08 -8.12 -2.29
CA GLY A 617 -19.52 -6.75 -2.06
C GLY A 617 -19.02 -5.88 -3.21
N VAL A 618 -20.00 -5.45 -4.01
CA VAL A 618 -19.92 -4.77 -5.29
C VAL A 618 -18.64 -4.94 -6.13
N GLY A 619 -18.89 -5.63 -7.23
CA GLY A 619 -18.23 -5.48 -8.52
C GLY A 619 -18.99 -6.41 -9.44
N ALA A 620 -19.94 -5.90 -10.22
CA ALA A 620 -20.52 -6.61 -11.36
C ALA A 620 -20.64 -5.64 -12.52
N ALA A 621 -19.49 -5.18 -13.02
CA ALA A 621 -19.45 -4.74 -14.41
C ALA A 621 -19.22 -6.00 -15.26
N LEU A 622 -20.31 -6.69 -15.57
CA LEU A 622 -20.34 -7.53 -16.73
C LEU A 622 -20.87 -6.62 -17.85
N GLU A 623 -20.01 -6.32 -18.83
CA GLU A 623 -20.36 -5.98 -20.21
C GLU A 623 -19.11 -6.01 -21.12
N VAL A 624 -19.04 -7.08 -21.91
CA VAL A 624 -18.44 -7.31 -23.25
C VAL A 624 -16.98 -7.01 -23.58
N GLY A 625 -16.29 -8.09 -23.89
CA GLY A 625 -15.20 -8.15 -24.88
C GLY A 625 -14.72 -9.59 -25.08
N PRO A 626 -13.90 -9.90 -26.10
CA PRO A 626 -13.35 -11.24 -26.34
C PRO A 626 -12.27 -11.68 -25.32
N GLY A 627 -12.29 -11.13 -24.10
CA GLY A 627 -11.33 -11.38 -23.02
C GLY A 627 -12.00 -11.47 -21.64
N PRO A 628 -11.28 -11.90 -20.59
CA PRO A 628 -11.86 -12.08 -19.26
C PRO A 628 -12.28 -10.72 -18.66
N THR A 629 -13.48 -10.72 -18.09
CA THR A 629 -14.17 -9.59 -17.45
C THR A 629 -13.49 -9.17 -16.16
N THR A 630 -13.06 -7.91 -16.03
CA THR A 630 -12.56 -7.35 -14.76
C THR A 630 -13.67 -6.64 -13.99
N LEU A 631 -13.87 -7.06 -12.73
CA LEU A 631 -14.79 -6.40 -11.80
C LEU A 631 -14.21 -5.05 -11.36
N VAL A 632 -14.97 -3.97 -11.55
CA VAL A 632 -14.64 -2.64 -11.02
C VAL A 632 -15.14 -2.55 -9.57
N PRO A 633 -14.34 -2.08 -8.59
CA PRO A 633 -14.79 -1.86 -7.22
C PRO A 633 -15.92 -0.82 -7.11
N ALA A 634 -16.83 -0.99 -6.14
CA ALA A 634 -17.90 -0.03 -5.82
C ALA A 634 -17.38 1.37 -5.45
N GLY A 635 -18.28 2.36 -5.59
CA GLY A 635 -18.10 3.67 -4.97
C GLY A 635 -18.39 3.69 -3.46
N ILE A 636 -19.25 2.78 -2.97
CA ILE A 636 -19.57 2.57 -1.54
C ILE A 636 -19.72 1.07 -1.27
N PRO A 637 -18.91 0.45 -0.39
CA PRO A 637 -19.07 -0.96 -0.01
C PRO A 637 -20.45 -1.24 0.59
N PRO A 638 -21.06 -2.41 0.36
CA PRO A 638 -22.31 -2.77 0.99
C PRO A 638 -22.07 -3.09 2.47
N VAL A 639 -22.97 -2.64 3.34
CA VAL A 639 -22.89 -2.91 4.78
C VAL A 639 -23.82 -4.07 5.14
N LEU A 640 -23.26 -5.12 5.75
CA LEU A 640 -23.99 -6.26 6.30
C LEU A 640 -24.15 -6.11 7.82
N GLU A 641 -25.39 -6.15 8.30
CA GLU A 641 -25.71 -6.24 9.73
C GLU A 641 -26.43 -7.57 10.01
N SER A 642 -26.14 -8.22 11.14
CA SER A 642 -26.70 -9.55 11.42
C SER A 642 -27.20 -9.72 12.84
N THR A 643 -28.33 -10.41 12.98
CA THR A 643 -28.85 -10.89 14.29
C THR A 643 -28.22 -12.22 14.74
N ALA A 644 -27.26 -12.74 13.97
CA ALA A 644 -26.40 -13.88 14.30
C ALA A 644 -24.95 -13.51 13.89
N SER A 645 -24.13 -14.50 13.50
CA SER A 645 -22.86 -14.21 12.83
C SER A 645 -23.10 -13.53 11.46
N GLY A 646 -22.18 -12.70 11.00
CA GLY A 646 -22.29 -11.98 9.73
C GLY A 646 -22.21 -12.92 8.54
N VAL A 647 -21.03 -13.50 8.31
CA VAL A 647 -20.77 -14.46 7.23
C VAL A 647 -20.15 -15.73 7.79
N ALA A 648 -20.75 -16.88 7.50
CA ALA A 648 -20.20 -18.19 7.82
C ALA A 648 -19.61 -18.84 6.56
N LEU A 649 -18.36 -19.28 6.66
CA LEU A 649 -17.60 -19.94 5.58
C LEU A 649 -17.43 -21.43 5.91
N VAL A 650 -17.46 -22.27 4.88
CA VAL A 650 -17.44 -23.73 5.05
C VAL A 650 -16.31 -24.37 4.23
N HIS A 651 -16.26 -24.20 2.90
CA HIS A 651 -15.22 -24.81 2.06
C HIS A 651 -14.90 -23.92 0.86
N ASP A 652 -13.60 -23.72 0.59
CA ASP A 652 -13.09 -23.02 -0.60
C ASP A 652 -13.79 -21.66 -0.89
N ASN A 653 -14.10 -20.91 0.17
CA ASN A 653 -14.93 -19.70 0.07
C ASN A 653 -14.12 -18.41 -0.06
N THR A 654 -14.68 -17.46 -0.80
CA THR A 654 -14.11 -16.11 -0.96
C THR A 654 -15.12 -15.05 -0.53
N VAL A 655 -14.68 -14.04 0.22
CA VAL A 655 -15.44 -12.82 0.51
C VAL A 655 -14.62 -11.62 0.07
N ARG A 656 -15.22 -10.70 -0.68
CA ARG A 656 -14.51 -9.51 -1.18
C ARG A 656 -15.36 -8.26 -1.13
N GLY A 657 -14.79 -7.10 -0.80
CA GLY A 657 -15.42 -5.78 -1.00
C GLY A 657 -16.64 -5.49 -0.12
N LEU A 658 -16.69 -6.08 1.09
CA LEU A 658 -17.86 -6.03 1.97
C LEU A 658 -17.53 -5.34 3.29
N ASP A 659 -18.43 -4.48 3.77
CA ASP A 659 -18.40 -3.99 5.14
C ASP A 659 -19.34 -4.84 6.01
N ILE A 660 -18.82 -5.42 7.09
CA ILE A 660 -19.57 -6.16 8.09
C ILE A 660 -19.65 -5.25 9.32
N GLY A 661 -20.84 -4.67 9.54
CA GLY A 661 -21.13 -3.83 10.69
C GLY A 661 -21.41 -4.66 11.95
N SER A 662 -22.23 -4.11 12.86
CA SER A 662 -22.51 -4.79 14.12
C SER A 662 -23.26 -6.12 13.91
N THR A 663 -22.70 -7.20 14.45
CA THR A 663 -23.29 -8.55 14.44
C THR A 663 -23.60 -9.00 15.87
N ALA A 664 -24.67 -9.78 16.06
CA ALA A 664 -24.98 -10.40 17.35
C ALA A 664 -24.20 -11.71 17.62
N GLY A 665 -23.41 -12.16 16.65
CA GLY A 665 -22.39 -13.22 16.76
C GLY A 665 -21.06 -12.73 16.20
N ASP A 666 -20.29 -13.63 15.60
CA ASP A 666 -19.01 -13.30 14.96
C ASP A 666 -19.22 -12.47 13.69
N GLY A 667 -18.24 -11.66 13.30
CA GLY A 667 -18.29 -10.95 12.01
C GLY A 667 -18.20 -11.95 10.86
N ILE A 668 -17.07 -12.66 10.81
CA ILE A 668 -16.86 -13.83 9.95
C ILE A 668 -16.56 -15.05 10.82
N ALA A 669 -17.21 -16.17 10.52
CA ALA A 669 -16.99 -17.45 11.19
C ALA A 669 -16.59 -18.54 10.20
N ILE A 670 -15.48 -19.23 10.47
CA ILE A 670 -15.05 -20.44 9.76
C ILE A 670 -15.11 -21.58 10.77
N ASP A 671 -16.10 -22.47 10.66
CA ASP A 671 -16.37 -23.51 11.67
C ASP A 671 -16.40 -24.89 11.02
N GLY A 672 -15.42 -25.73 11.35
CA GLY A 672 -15.28 -27.07 10.76
C GLY A 672 -14.91 -27.05 9.27
N GLY A 673 -14.35 -25.94 8.78
CA GLY A 673 -14.10 -25.74 7.36
C GLY A 673 -12.85 -26.42 6.84
N SER A 674 -12.76 -26.60 5.51
CA SER A 674 -11.50 -27.00 4.87
C SER A 674 -11.28 -26.39 3.48
N GLY A 675 -10.03 -26.34 3.04
CA GLY A 675 -9.65 -25.77 1.74
C GLY A 675 -9.06 -24.36 1.85
N THR A 676 -9.36 -23.48 0.91
CA THR A 676 -8.82 -22.10 0.88
C THR A 676 -9.90 -21.07 1.18
N PHE A 677 -9.66 -20.18 2.13
CA PHE A 677 -10.52 -19.06 2.48
C PHE A 677 -9.84 -17.75 2.14
N THR A 678 -10.52 -16.86 1.41
CA THR A 678 -9.96 -15.56 1.00
C THR A 678 -10.88 -14.43 1.45
N LEU A 679 -10.30 -13.46 2.16
CA LEU A 679 -10.91 -12.19 2.53
C LEU A 679 -10.12 -11.06 1.85
N ASP A 680 -10.77 -10.29 0.99
CA ASP A 680 -10.14 -9.22 0.24
C ASP A 680 -10.96 -7.94 0.33
N SER A 681 -10.38 -6.82 0.76
CA SER A 681 -11.11 -5.56 0.84
C SER A 681 -12.36 -5.66 1.73
N VAL A 682 -12.25 -6.35 2.87
CA VAL A 682 -13.35 -6.56 3.82
C VAL A 682 -13.14 -5.69 5.06
N THR A 683 -14.17 -4.94 5.47
CA THR A 683 -14.18 -4.24 6.77
C THR A 683 -15.02 -5.02 7.76
N ILE A 684 -14.55 -5.23 8.99
CA ILE A 684 -15.33 -5.85 10.07
C ILE A 684 -15.29 -4.94 11.29
N THR A 685 -16.45 -4.52 11.80
CA THR A 685 -16.53 -3.56 12.92
C THR A 685 -17.46 -4.04 14.04
N ASP A 686 -16.92 -4.12 15.27
CA ASP A 686 -17.66 -4.27 16.53
C ASP A 686 -18.68 -5.44 16.57
N SER A 687 -18.27 -6.62 16.08
CA SER A 687 -19.01 -7.87 16.27
C SER A 687 -19.13 -8.21 17.75
N SER A 688 -20.30 -8.68 18.22
CA SER A 688 -20.44 -9.07 19.63
C SER A 688 -19.77 -10.41 19.96
N GLY A 689 -19.49 -11.23 18.94
CA GLY A 689 -18.50 -12.31 18.97
C GLY A 689 -17.16 -11.83 18.42
N ALA A 690 -16.27 -12.74 18.01
CA ALA A 690 -15.01 -12.30 17.41
C ALA A 690 -15.28 -11.62 16.06
N CYS A 691 -14.50 -10.59 15.69
CA CYS A 691 -14.62 -10.03 14.34
C CYS A 691 -14.29 -11.10 13.29
N LEU A 692 -13.26 -11.92 13.55
CA LEU A 692 -12.98 -13.14 12.81
C LEU A 692 -12.79 -14.32 13.76
N ARG A 693 -13.63 -15.35 13.63
CA ARG A 693 -13.47 -16.63 14.32
C ARG A 693 -13.11 -17.74 13.35
N VAL A 694 -12.08 -18.52 13.68
CA VAL A 694 -11.69 -19.75 13.00
C VAL A 694 -11.72 -20.87 14.03
N ASP A 695 -12.50 -21.91 13.79
CA ASP A 695 -12.65 -23.04 14.71
C ASP A 695 -12.59 -24.36 13.94
N SER A 696 -11.81 -25.30 14.44
CA SER A 696 -11.77 -26.70 13.98
C SER A 696 -11.54 -26.83 12.45
N THR A 697 -10.68 -25.97 11.91
CA THR A 697 -10.54 -25.74 10.46
C THR A 697 -9.21 -26.27 9.92
N VAL A 698 -9.24 -26.91 8.73
CA VAL A 698 -8.05 -27.43 8.03
C VAL A 698 -7.90 -26.76 6.67
N GLY A 699 -7.08 -25.73 6.56
CA GLY A 699 -7.01 -24.96 5.32
C GLY A 699 -6.20 -23.67 5.40
N ASP A 700 -5.98 -23.07 4.24
CA ASP A 700 -5.27 -21.80 4.10
C ASP A 700 -6.25 -20.63 4.14
N ILE A 701 -5.98 -19.62 4.96
CA ILE A 701 -6.77 -18.41 5.14
C ILE A 701 -5.89 -17.23 4.70
N THR A 702 -6.33 -16.49 3.69
CA THR A 702 -5.63 -15.30 3.19
C THR A 702 -6.50 -14.08 3.39
N ILE A 703 -5.94 -13.06 4.04
CA ILE A 703 -6.59 -11.77 4.29
C ILE A 703 -5.73 -10.68 3.64
N GLN A 704 -6.34 -9.85 2.80
CA GLN A 704 -5.68 -8.75 2.09
C GLN A 704 -6.58 -7.51 2.02
N ASP A 705 -5.98 -6.33 2.02
CA ASP A 705 -6.65 -5.02 1.90
C ASP A 705 -7.85 -4.83 2.86
N SER A 706 -7.86 -5.53 3.99
CA SER A 706 -8.99 -5.64 4.91
C SER A 706 -8.74 -4.91 6.22
N THR A 707 -9.81 -4.44 6.85
CA THR A 707 -9.76 -3.68 8.12
C THR A 707 -10.62 -4.37 9.17
N ILE A 708 -10.05 -4.64 10.33
CA ILE A 708 -10.77 -5.17 11.49
C ILE A 708 -10.70 -4.16 12.63
N THR A 709 -11.85 -3.74 13.13
CA THR A 709 -11.96 -2.82 14.28
C THR A 709 -12.80 -3.48 15.37
N GLN A 710 -12.25 -3.57 16.58
CA GLN A 710 -12.92 -4.17 17.74
C GLN A 710 -12.82 -3.26 18.96
N THR A 711 -13.96 -2.74 19.43
CA THR A 711 -14.02 -1.83 20.60
C THR A 711 -14.79 -2.41 21.78
N ASN A 712 -15.42 -3.58 21.62
CA ASN A 712 -16.13 -4.28 22.68
C ASN A 712 -15.28 -5.39 23.33
N ASP A 713 -15.84 -6.11 24.30
CA ASP A 713 -15.11 -7.10 25.11
C ASP A 713 -14.81 -8.44 24.38
N ALA A 714 -15.13 -8.58 23.10
CA ALA A 714 -14.85 -9.79 22.31
C ALA A 714 -13.49 -9.73 21.61
N ALA A 715 -12.96 -10.88 21.19
CA ALA A 715 -11.69 -10.95 20.45
C ALA A 715 -11.77 -10.18 19.12
N GLY A 716 -10.65 -9.63 18.68
CA GLY A 716 -10.52 -9.17 17.30
C GLY A 716 -10.46 -10.37 16.36
N ILE A 717 -9.51 -11.26 16.61
CA ILE A 717 -9.36 -12.54 15.89
C ILE A 717 -9.21 -13.67 16.91
N ASP A 718 -10.03 -14.71 16.77
CA ASP A 718 -10.01 -15.92 17.59
C ASP A 718 -9.80 -17.15 16.70
N ILE A 719 -8.67 -17.83 16.86
CA ILE A 719 -8.29 -19.03 16.11
C ILE A 719 -8.18 -20.22 17.08
N THR A 720 -9.04 -21.21 16.89
CA THR A 720 -9.10 -22.42 17.70
C THR A 720 -8.97 -23.68 16.82
N SER A 721 -8.08 -24.61 17.18
CA SER A 721 -7.90 -25.91 16.49
C SER A 721 -7.75 -25.79 14.97
N HIS A 722 -6.93 -24.83 14.51
CA HIS A 722 -6.66 -24.60 13.09
C HIS A 722 -5.34 -25.24 12.65
N THR A 723 -5.33 -25.80 11.44
CA THR A 723 -4.11 -26.25 10.75
C THR A 723 -4.11 -25.73 9.31
N GLY A 724 -2.94 -25.34 8.81
CA GLY A 724 -2.78 -24.67 7.52
C GLY A 724 -2.15 -23.29 7.70
N THR A 725 -2.23 -22.45 6.68
CA THR A 725 -1.65 -21.10 6.70
C THR A 725 -2.70 -20.06 7.04
N PHE A 726 -2.38 -19.07 7.85
CA PHE A 726 -3.15 -17.85 8.06
C PHE A 726 -2.24 -16.69 7.69
N SER A 727 -2.54 -15.99 6.60
CA SER A 727 -1.77 -14.83 6.14
C SER A 727 -2.59 -13.56 6.30
N PHE A 728 -2.14 -12.67 7.17
CA PHE A 728 -2.62 -11.31 7.32
C PHE A 728 -1.60 -10.37 6.67
N GLY A 729 -1.80 -10.12 5.38
CA GLY A 729 -0.91 -9.33 4.51
C GLY A 729 -0.70 -7.87 4.95
N PRO A 730 0.33 -7.18 4.40
CA PRO A 730 0.86 -5.92 4.93
C PRO A 730 -0.06 -4.70 4.77
N THR A 731 -1.07 -4.78 3.90
CA THR A 731 -2.06 -3.72 3.70
C THR A 731 -3.24 -3.78 4.66
N ASN A 732 -3.34 -4.86 5.45
CA ASN A 732 -4.42 -5.00 6.41
C ASN A 732 -4.20 -4.12 7.64
N THR A 733 -5.31 -3.82 8.33
CA THR A 733 -5.28 -3.18 9.65
C THR A 733 -6.13 -3.96 10.64
N LEU A 734 -5.64 -4.06 11.88
CA LEU A 734 -6.40 -4.56 13.02
C LEU A 734 -6.25 -3.54 14.15
N ASP A 735 -7.35 -2.90 14.56
CA ASP A 735 -7.40 -2.00 15.71
C ASP A 735 -8.36 -2.57 16.77
N ALA A 736 -7.81 -3.15 17.83
CA ALA A 736 -8.57 -3.69 18.94
C ALA A 736 -8.32 -2.85 20.19
N THR A 737 -9.34 -2.15 20.69
CA THR A 737 -9.23 -1.30 21.89
C THR A 737 -9.77 -1.95 23.16
N ASN A 738 -10.37 -3.13 23.03
CA ASN A 738 -10.91 -3.92 24.13
C ASN A 738 -11.00 -5.41 23.73
N GLY A 739 -11.45 -6.28 24.63
CA GLY A 739 -11.49 -7.73 24.43
C GLY A 739 -10.11 -8.38 24.56
N THR A 740 -9.91 -9.58 24.02
CA THR A 740 -8.64 -10.34 24.12
C THR A 740 -7.66 -10.07 22.96
N GLY A 741 -8.03 -9.23 21.98
CA GLY A 741 -7.17 -8.92 20.85
C GLY A 741 -7.01 -10.09 19.89
N LEU A 742 -5.83 -10.73 19.89
CA LEU A 742 -5.50 -11.89 19.08
C LEU A 742 -5.39 -13.15 19.95
N GLN A 743 -6.22 -14.15 19.68
CA GLN A 743 -6.23 -15.39 20.45
C GLN A 743 -5.99 -16.61 19.56
N PHE A 744 -5.09 -17.48 19.99
CA PHE A 744 -4.72 -18.73 19.35
C PHE A 744 -4.81 -19.86 20.37
N THR A 745 -5.67 -20.86 20.12
CA THR A 745 -5.93 -21.96 21.05
C THR A 745 -5.81 -23.29 20.32
N ASP A 746 -4.91 -24.20 20.73
CA ASP A 746 -4.66 -25.47 19.99
C ASP A 746 -4.37 -25.20 18.49
N ALA A 747 -3.66 -24.10 18.21
CA ALA A 747 -3.44 -23.56 16.88
C ALA A 747 -2.11 -24.07 16.32
N ASP A 748 -2.18 -25.03 15.41
CA ASP A 748 -1.04 -25.81 14.92
C ASP A 748 -0.59 -25.43 13.50
N GLY A 749 -1.13 -24.34 12.96
CA GLY A 749 -0.84 -23.81 11.64
C GLY A 749 0.41 -22.92 11.57
N THR A 750 0.50 -22.17 10.47
CA THR A 750 1.46 -21.07 10.27
C THR A 750 0.67 -19.77 10.22
N TYR A 751 0.96 -18.83 11.12
CA TYR A 751 0.23 -17.58 11.31
C TYR A 751 1.19 -16.42 11.03
N ASP A 752 1.06 -15.84 9.84
CA ASP A 752 1.92 -14.75 9.36
C ASP A 752 1.16 -13.43 9.38
N VAL A 753 1.45 -12.60 10.39
CA VAL A 753 0.79 -11.33 10.65
C VAL A 753 1.74 -10.19 10.30
N THR A 754 1.69 -9.76 9.04
CA THR A 754 2.66 -8.82 8.43
C THR A 754 2.20 -7.36 8.37
N ALA A 755 1.13 -7.01 9.08
CA ALA A 755 0.35 -5.79 8.86
C ALA A 755 0.34 -4.81 10.05
N GLY A 756 -0.36 -3.69 9.89
CA GLY A 756 -0.59 -2.69 10.94
C GLY A 756 -1.57 -3.20 12.01
N VAL A 757 -1.07 -3.98 12.96
CA VAL A 757 -1.83 -4.45 14.13
C VAL A 757 -1.61 -3.48 15.29
N THR A 758 -2.71 -3.02 15.88
CA THR A 758 -2.73 -2.08 17.00
C THR A 758 -3.69 -2.62 18.06
N LEU A 759 -3.16 -3.00 19.23
CA LEU A 759 -3.92 -3.57 20.33
C LEU A 759 -3.82 -2.64 21.55
N ASN A 760 -4.87 -1.86 21.81
CA ASN A 760 -4.85 -0.67 22.67
C ASN A 760 -6.02 -0.65 23.69
N GLY A 761 -6.01 -1.54 24.69
CA GLY A 761 -6.95 -1.52 25.82
C GLY A 761 -7.75 -2.81 26.00
N GLY A 762 -8.56 -2.89 27.06
CA GLY A 762 -9.11 -4.19 27.52
C GLY A 762 -8.00 -5.20 27.77
N ASP A 763 -8.24 -6.49 27.57
CA ASP A 763 -7.20 -7.53 27.58
C ASP A 763 -6.56 -7.71 26.19
N ALA A 764 -6.55 -6.67 25.34
CA ALA A 764 -6.17 -6.80 23.94
C ALA A 764 -4.65 -6.97 23.82
N GLY A 765 -4.23 -8.23 23.85
CA GLY A 765 -2.86 -8.67 23.66
C GLY A 765 -2.80 -9.80 22.65
N ILE A 766 -1.77 -10.63 22.76
CA ILE A 766 -1.61 -11.85 21.98
C ILE A 766 -1.61 -13.04 22.95
N ASP A 767 -2.62 -13.90 22.84
CA ASP A 767 -2.74 -15.11 23.64
C ASP A 767 -2.47 -16.36 22.76
N ILE A 768 -1.48 -17.17 23.13
CA ILE A 768 -1.21 -18.49 22.54
C ILE A 768 -1.39 -19.54 23.62
N LEU A 769 -2.40 -20.41 23.46
CA LEU A 769 -2.95 -21.22 24.55
C LEU A 769 -3.11 -22.71 24.17
N ASN A 770 -3.24 -23.54 25.21
CA ASN A 770 -3.79 -24.90 25.21
C ASN A 770 -3.16 -25.86 24.18
N GLY A 771 -1.84 -26.05 24.20
CA GLY A 771 -1.19 -27.07 23.37
C GLY A 771 -0.87 -26.64 21.95
N SER A 772 -0.92 -25.34 21.64
CA SER A 772 -0.56 -24.83 20.31
C SER A 772 0.89 -25.20 19.95
N ALA A 773 1.12 -25.76 18.77
CA ALA A 773 2.42 -26.16 18.24
C ALA A 773 2.78 -25.51 16.88
N GLY A 774 2.02 -24.48 16.48
CA GLY A 774 2.19 -23.75 15.22
C GLY A 774 3.38 -22.79 15.17
N THR A 775 3.53 -22.10 14.03
CA THR A 775 4.48 -20.99 13.84
C THR A 775 3.72 -19.68 13.81
N PHE A 776 4.06 -18.73 14.67
CA PHE A 776 3.40 -17.44 14.86
C PHE A 776 4.40 -16.33 14.59
N THR A 777 4.13 -15.47 13.63
CA THR A 777 5.01 -14.37 13.22
C THR A 777 4.25 -13.05 13.23
N PHE A 778 4.78 -12.06 13.94
CA PHE A 778 4.19 -10.72 14.04
C PHE A 778 5.21 -9.67 13.61
N ALA A 779 4.87 -8.87 12.60
CA ALA A 779 5.76 -7.86 12.03
C ALA A 779 6.07 -6.69 13.00
N ASP A 780 7.07 -5.91 12.61
CA ASP A 780 7.57 -4.73 13.34
C ASP A 780 6.55 -3.60 13.49
N THR A 781 5.49 -3.61 12.67
CA THR A 781 4.33 -2.73 12.75
C THR A 781 3.28 -3.13 13.80
N THR A 782 3.44 -4.29 14.45
CA THR A 782 2.54 -4.74 15.53
C THR A 782 2.80 -3.95 16.80
N THR A 783 1.79 -3.26 17.32
CA THR A 783 1.88 -2.47 18.56
C THR A 783 0.87 -2.92 19.59
N ILE A 784 1.32 -3.08 20.84
CA ILE A 784 0.46 -3.42 21.98
C ILE A 784 0.64 -2.33 23.03
N THR A 785 -0.46 -1.68 23.43
CA THR A 785 -0.44 -0.58 24.40
C THR A 785 -1.42 -0.83 25.54
N ASN A 786 -0.88 -1.00 26.74
CA ASN A 786 -1.56 -1.02 28.03
C ASN A 786 -2.78 -1.97 28.13
N PRO A 787 -2.68 -3.23 27.69
CA PRO A 787 -3.71 -4.22 27.99
C PRO A 787 -3.83 -4.44 29.50
N THR A 788 -5.01 -4.84 29.97
CA THR A 788 -5.32 -5.08 31.38
C THR A 788 -4.71 -6.37 31.91
N GLY A 789 -4.30 -7.28 31.03
CA GLY A 789 -3.53 -8.49 31.33
C GLY A 789 -2.13 -8.44 30.73
N ALA A 790 -1.57 -9.62 30.43
CA ALA A 790 -0.28 -9.75 29.76
C ALA A 790 -0.39 -9.28 28.30
N ALA A 791 0.59 -8.51 27.82
CA ALA A 791 0.60 -8.06 26.43
C ALA A 791 0.85 -9.23 25.46
N VAL A 792 1.72 -10.16 25.84
CA VAL A 792 1.87 -11.45 25.17
C VAL A 792 1.82 -12.56 26.22
N LEU A 793 0.85 -13.45 26.09
CA LEU A 793 0.68 -14.64 26.91
C LEU A 793 0.93 -15.89 26.07
N VAL A 794 1.87 -16.73 26.50
CA VAL A 794 2.13 -18.05 25.92
C VAL A 794 1.92 -19.10 27.00
N ARG A 795 0.91 -19.95 26.87
CA ARG A 795 0.60 -21.01 27.84
C ARG A 795 0.45 -22.38 27.19
N ASP A 796 1.07 -23.39 27.78
CA ASP A 796 1.05 -24.79 27.32
C ASP A 796 1.52 -24.90 25.85
N PHE A 797 2.69 -24.37 25.53
CA PHE A 797 3.19 -24.29 24.14
C PHE A 797 3.93 -25.57 23.71
N ASP A 798 3.31 -26.37 22.85
CA ASP A 798 3.82 -27.68 22.44
C ASP A 798 4.89 -27.58 21.36
N ALA A 799 5.78 -28.59 21.29
CA ALA A 799 6.82 -28.64 20.27
C ALA A 799 6.25 -29.12 18.92
N PRO A 800 6.63 -28.51 17.78
CA PRO A 800 7.77 -27.61 17.59
C PRO A 800 7.39 -26.12 17.55
N GLY A 801 6.46 -25.67 18.40
CA GLY A 801 5.90 -24.31 18.37
C GLY A 801 6.95 -23.21 18.27
N GLN A 802 6.71 -22.23 17.41
CA GLN A 802 7.58 -21.07 17.20
C GLN A 802 6.78 -19.76 17.29
N LEU A 803 7.22 -18.81 18.11
CA LEU A 803 6.74 -17.44 18.12
C LEU A 803 7.91 -16.51 17.78
N ASP A 804 7.75 -15.67 16.75
CA ASP A 804 8.65 -14.58 16.39
C ASP A 804 7.85 -13.26 16.38
N TYR A 805 8.12 -12.37 17.34
CA TYR A 805 7.46 -11.07 17.48
C TYR A 805 8.47 -9.93 17.28
N ASP A 806 8.21 -9.08 16.28
CA ASP A 806 9.14 -8.00 15.92
C ASP A 806 8.64 -6.58 16.29
N GLY A 807 7.45 -6.50 16.90
CA GLY A 807 6.73 -5.26 17.22
C GLY A 807 7.20 -4.50 18.46
N SER A 808 6.38 -3.53 18.90
CA SER A 808 6.57 -2.74 20.13
C SER A 808 5.48 -3.02 21.17
N ILE A 809 5.89 -3.16 22.43
CA ILE A 809 4.99 -3.34 23.57
C ILE A 809 5.21 -2.22 24.57
N VAL A 810 4.13 -1.54 24.94
CA VAL A 810 4.06 -0.69 26.13
C VAL A 810 2.99 -1.29 27.03
N ASN A 811 3.34 -1.78 28.22
CA ASN A 811 2.33 -2.24 29.18
C ASN A 811 2.62 -1.74 30.59
N ASP A 812 1.87 -0.73 31.02
CA ASP A 812 1.88 -0.15 32.35
C ASP A 812 0.78 -0.72 33.26
N ASN A 813 -0.11 -1.53 32.71
CA ASN A 813 -1.29 -2.07 33.41
C ASN A 813 -1.14 -3.55 33.79
N GLY A 814 -0.17 -4.25 33.19
CA GLY A 814 0.08 -5.68 33.38
C GLY A 814 1.47 -6.10 32.90
N GLU A 815 1.63 -7.38 32.61
CA GLU A 815 2.92 -8.00 32.24
C GLU A 815 3.25 -7.71 30.76
N LEU A 816 4.53 -7.48 30.43
CA LEU A 816 4.95 -7.37 29.02
C LEU A 816 4.86 -8.73 28.33
N VAL A 817 5.38 -9.76 29.00
CA VAL A 817 5.44 -11.12 28.50
C VAL A 817 5.24 -12.10 29.65
N LEU A 818 4.26 -12.99 29.51
CA LEU A 818 4.03 -14.11 30.41
C LEU A 818 4.14 -15.41 29.62
N ILE A 819 5.10 -16.26 30.00
CA ILE A 819 5.27 -17.59 29.41
C ILE A 819 5.10 -18.62 30.52
N ASP A 820 4.11 -19.49 30.36
CA ASP A 820 3.71 -20.50 31.34
C ASP A 820 3.64 -21.86 30.66
N THR A 821 4.62 -22.72 30.91
CA THR A 821 4.77 -24.05 30.35
C THR A 821 5.07 -24.04 28.84
N THR A 822 6.31 -24.38 28.46
CA THR A 822 6.69 -24.60 27.06
C THR A 822 7.45 -25.91 26.92
N ALA A 823 7.15 -26.69 25.87
CA ALA A 823 7.80 -27.96 25.63
C ALA A 823 9.23 -27.80 25.09
N ALA A 824 10.12 -28.75 25.44
CA ALA A 824 11.45 -28.82 24.87
C ALA A 824 11.40 -28.93 23.33
N GLY A 825 12.04 -27.98 22.64
CA GLY A 825 12.04 -27.87 21.17
C GLY A 825 11.13 -26.77 20.61
N SER A 826 10.35 -26.11 21.46
CA SER A 826 9.64 -24.86 21.12
C SER A 826 10.58 -23.65 21.24
N SER A 827 10.26 -22.55 20.54
CA SER A 827 11.04 -21.32 20.53
C SER A 827 10.15 -20.09 20.59
N VAL A 828 10.46 -19.15 21.48
CA VAL A 828 9.82 -17.83 21.55
C VAL A 828 10.90 -16.77 21.32
N ARG A 829 10.68 -15.84 20.40
CA ARG A 829 11.61 -14.76 20.08
C ARG A 829 10.91 -13.42 20.01
N PHE A 830 11.56 -12.43 20.58
CA PHE A 830 11.23 -11.03 20.44
C PHE A 830 12.44 -10.36 19.77
N ASN A 831 12.31 -9.94 18.51
CA ASN A 831 13.44 -9.40 17.75
C ASN A 831 13.16 -8.00 17.23
N THR A 832 14.00 -7.02 17.51
CA THR A 832 13.84 -5.70 16.88
C THR A 832 15.07 -5.25 16.16
N ASN A 833 14.90 -5.03 14.86
CA ASN A 833 15.68 -4.06 14.10
C ASN A 833 14.82 -2.77 14.01
N GLY A 834 15.39 -1.57 14.16
CA GLY A 834 14.70 -0.34 13.75
C GLY A 834 14.03 0.55 14.82
N GLY A 835 14.26 0.33 16.12
CA GLY A 835 13.84 1.27 17.17
C GLY A 835 12.62 0.89 18.01
N ASN A 836 12.06 -0.30 17.78
CA ASN A 836 11.02 -0.91 18.63
C ASN A 836 11.56 -1.29 20.03
N SER A 837 10.67 -1.37 21.02
CA SER A 837 11.04 -1.66 22.41
C SER A 837 9.93 -2.37 23.18
N LEU A 838 10.30 -3.07 24.26
CA LEU A 838 9.37 -3.59 25.26
C LEU A 838 9.49 -2.71 26.51
N THR A 839 8.43 -2.01 26.91
CA THR A 839 8.49 -1.02 28.01
C THR A 839 7.33 -1.16 28.98
N SER A 840 7.60 -1.30 30.28
CA SER A 840 6.61 -1.21 31.35
C SER A 840 6.99 -0.14 32.36
N THR A 841 6.05 0.72 32.75
CA THR A 841 6.22 1.82 33.72
C THR A 841 5.25 1.79 34.91
N GLY A 842 4.36 0.80 35.00
CA GLY A 842 3.26 0.74 35.97
C GLY A 842 3.03 -0.61 36.67
N PRO A 843 2.24 -0.63 37.77
CA PRO A 843 1.95 -1.82 38.60
C PRO A 843 0.82 -2.71 38.01
N PRO A 844 0.65 -4.02 38.38
CA PRO A 844 1.18 -4.74 39.56
C PRO A 844 1.64 -6.20 39.24
N GLY A 845 2.93 -6.43 38.97
CA GLY A 845 3.44 -7.77 38.66
C GLY A 845 4.82 -7.75 38.00
N PRO A 846 5.53 -8.89 37.94
CA PRO A 846 6.75 -8.99 37.14
C PRO A 846 6.48 -8.54 35.70
N SER A 847 7.39 -7.78 35.09
CA SER A 847 7.18 -7.32 33.71
C SER A 847 7.43 -8.45 32.71
N ILE A 848 8.35 -9.36 33.01
CA ILE A 848 8.58 -10.58 32.25
C ILE A 848 8.54 -11.75 33.22
N ASP A 849 7.65 -12.70 32.96
CA ASP A 849 7.43 -13.86 33.83
C ASP A 849 7.51 -15.18 33.05
N LEU A 850 8.30 -16.12 33.58
CA LEU A 850 8.60 -17.42 32.97
C LEU A 850 8.37 -18.55 34.00
N PHE A 851 7.42 -19.43 33.72
CA PHE A 851 7.09 -20.63 34.53
C PHE A 851 7.22 -21.91 33.69
N ASP A 852 7.86 -22.95 34.22
CA ASP A 852 8.01 -24.28 33.58
C ASP A 852 8.47 -24.24 32.09
N VAL A 853 9.48 -23.43 31.79
CA VAL A 853 9.90 -23.17 30.39
C VAL A 853 11.03 -24.14 29.96
N ASP A 854 10.68 -25.24 29.30
CA ASP A 854 11.65 -26.16 28.68
C ASP A 854 12.09 -25.75 27.26
N GLY A 855 11.35 -24.83 26.61
CA GLY A 855 11.69 -24.25 25.30
C GLY A 855 12.74 -23.13 25.35
N ASP A 856 13.18 -22.68 24.17
CA ASP A 856 14.12 -21.57 24.04
C ASP A 856 13.38 -20.21 24.03
N LEU A 857 13.91 -19.22 24.76
CA LEU A 857 13.46 -17.83 24.72
C LEU A 857 14.60 -16.93 24.27
N THR A 858 14.36 -16.03 23.32
CA THR A 858 15.34 -15.00 22.91
C THR A 858 14.68 -13.64 22.80
N ILE A 859 15.05 -12.70 23.66
CA ILE A 859 14.67 -11.29 23.57
C ILE A 859 15.90 -10.52 23.10
N THR A 860 15.92 -10.11 21.82
CA THR A 860 16.94 -9.19 21.30
C THR A 860 16.48 -7.72 21.32
N THR A 861 15.19 -7.50 21.61
CA THR A 861 14.56 -6.19 21.71
C THR A 861 15.02 -5.42 22.95
N PRO A 862 15.41 -4.14 22.82
CA PRO A 862 15.66 -3.28 23.99
C PRO A 862 14.45 -3.31 24.92
N THR A 863 14.69 -3.71 26.16
CA THR A 863 13.63 -3.95 27.14
C THR A 863 13.84 -3.07 28.36
N THR A 864 12.85 -2.27 28.71
CA THR A 864 12.79 -1.52 29.97
C THR A 864 11.66 -2.06 30.82
N ALA A 865 12.01 -2.81 31.86
CA ALA A 865 11.07 -3.41 32.79
C ALA A 865 11.09 -2.62 34.10
N THR A 866 9.96 -2.04 34.49
CA THR A 866 9.84 -1.41 35.81
C THR A 866 8.70 -2.01 36.61
N ASP A 867 8.92 -2.17 37.92
CA ASP A 867 7.90 -2.68 38.84
C ASP A 867 8.03 -1.97 40.21
N SER A 868 6.94 -2.06 40.97
CA SER A 868 6.74 -1.52 42.30
C SER A 868 6.26 -2.57 43.33
N GLN A 869 6.07 -3.84 42.96
CA GLN A 869 5.60 -4.88 43.89
C GLN A 869 6.40 -6.20 43.85
N PHE A 870 6.99 -6.57 42.72
CA PHE A 870 7.72 -7.82 42.49
C PHE A 870 9.00 -7.58 41.69
N SER A 871 9.69 -8.66 41.33
CA SER A 871 10.87 -8.63 40.47
C SER A 871 10.47 -8.34 39.02
N PRO A 872 11.03 -7.31 38.37
CA PRO A 872 10.71 -7.00 36.96
C PRO A 872 11.00 -8.14 35.98
N LEU A 873 11.95 -9.03 36.30
CA LEU A 873 12.12 -10.32 35.65
C LEU A 873 12.03 -11.44 36.69
N PHE A 874 11.06 -12.33 36.51
CA PHE A 874 10.91 -13.55 37.30
C PHE A 874 10.99 -14.77 36.38
N ALA A 875 11.89 -15.70 36.71
CA ALA A 875 12.02 -16.96 35.99
C ALA A 875 12.10 -18.11 36.98
N THR A 876 11.19 -19.06 36.84
CA THR A 876 11.15 -20.29 37.62
C THR A 876 11.42 -21.52 36.75
N ASP A 877 11.54 -22.69 37.39
CA ASP A 877 11.65 -24.04 36.82
C ASP A 877 11.62 -24.19 35.28
N GLY A 878 12.56 -24.98 34.75
CA GLY A 878 12.63 -25.28 33.32
C GLY A 878 14.04 -25.68 32.90
N SER A 879 14.16 -26.38 31.78
CA SER A 879 15.42 -26.85 31.20
C SER A 879 15.83 -26.13 29.92
N GLY A 880 15.12 -25.07 29.54
CA GLY A 880 15.33 -24.30 28.32
C GLY A 880 16.58 -23.39 28.33
N THR A 881 16.83 -22.75 27.18
CA THR A 881 17.84 -21.68 27.05
C THR A 881 17.14 -20.33 26.89
N TRP A 882 17.39 -19.41 27.82
CA TRP A 882 16.79 -18.07 27.80
C TRP A 882 17.86 -17.02 27.57
N THR A 883 17.67 -16.15 26.59
CA THR A 883 18.66 -15.15 26.18
C THR A 883 18.02 -13.77 26.10
N PHE A 884 18.60 -12.80 26.81
CA PHE A 884 18.13 -11.42 26.88
C PHE A 884 19.25 -10.48 26.44
N HIS A 885 18.96 -9.57 25.52
CA HIS A 885 19.86 -8.48 25.11
C HIS A 885 19.29 -7.14 25.56
N ASP A 886 20.19 -6.24 25.98
CA ASP A 886 19.87 -4.84 26.26
C ASP A 886 18.68 -4.69 27.24
N LEU A 887 18.77 -5.41 28.36
CA LEU A 887 17.74 -5.43 29.41
C LEU A 887 18.05 -4.38 30.47
N THR A 888 17.17 -3.40 30.61
CA THR A 888 17.18 -2.39 31.66
C THR A 888 16.06 -2.67 32.65
N ILE A 889 16.40 -2.78 33.93
CA ILE A 889 15.46 -3.05 35.01
C ILE A 889 15.49 -1.90 36.01
N ILE A 890 14.32 -1.34 36.33
CA ILE A 890 14.16 -0.25 37.30
C ILE A 890 13.10 -0.63 38.32
N ASP A 891 13.50 -0.97 39.55
CA ASP A 891 12.57 -1.15 40.67
C ASP A 891 12.42 0.17 41.45
N LEU A 892 11.18 0.58 41.70
CA LEU A 892 10.83 1.86 42.33
C LEU A 892 10.44 1.78 43.82
N THR A 893 10.30 0.60 44.42
CA THR A 893 9.74 0.48 45.80
C THR A 893 10.52 -0.40 46.78
N GLY A 894 11.47 -1.22 46.31
CA GLY A 894 12.37 -1.98 47.19
C GLY A 894 11.75 -3.22 47.83
N LEU A 895 10.69 -3.78 47.26
CA LEU A 895 10.10 -5.07 47.65
C LEU A 895 10.74 -6.20 46.82
N ASN A 896 11.95 -6.66 47.18
CA ASN A 896 12.71 -7.72 46.47
C ASN A 896 12.72 -7.51 44.94
N GLY A 897 13.42 -6.50 44.42
CA GLY A 897 13.33 -6.15 43.00
C GLY A 897 14.62 -6.34 42.24
N GLY A 898 14.51 -6.93 41.05
CA GLY A 898 15.57 -7.05 40.07
C GLY A 898 15.32 -8.24 39.14
N VAL A 899 16.31 -9.13 39.07
CA VAL A 899 16.22 -10.41 38.36
C VAL A 899 16.18 -11.56 39.36
N ASP A 900 15.11 -12.35 39.31
CA ASP A 900 14.96 -13.59 40.07
C ASP A 900 15.00 -14.80 39.13
N VAL A 901 15.96 -15.70 39.33
CA VAL A 901 16.10 -16.93 38.54
C VAL A 901 16.22 -18.15 39.45
N PHE A 902 15.20 -19.00 39.51
CA PHE A 902 15.14 -20.17 40.39
C PHE A 902 14.68 -21.43 39.64
N GLY A 903 15.03 -22.62 40.13
CA GLY A 903 14.60 -23.90 39.51
C GLY A 903 15.78 -24.83 39.18
N ASN A 904 15.57 -25.87 38.36
CA ASN A 904 16.62 -26.83 38.00
C ASN A 904 16.87 -26.95 36.48
N THR A 905 18.16 -26.86 36.11
CA THR A 905 18.85 -27.29 34.86
C THR A 905 18.72 -26.45 33.58
N GLY A 906 18.25 -25.20 33.63
CA GLY A 906 18.23 -24.28 32.48
C GLY A 906 19.54 -23.49 32.27
N THR A 907 19.65 -22.82 31.11
CA THR A 907 20.74 -21.86 30.80
C THR A 907 20.17 -20.46 30.60
N VAL A 908 20.66 -19.47 31.33
CA VAL A 908 20.23 -18.07 31.22
C VAL A 908 21.39 -17.19 30.76
N ASN A 909 21.19 -16.48 29.65
CA ASN A 909 22.17 -15.60 29.03
C ASN A 909 21.66 -14.15 29.05
N PHE A 910 22.47 -13.25 29.57
CA PHE A 910 22.26 -11.81 29.48
C PHE A 910 23.41 -11.18 28.67
N HIS A 911 23.07 -10.34 27.70
CA HIS A 911 23.99 -9.46 26.99
C HIS A 911 23.57 -8.02 27.27
N ASN A 912 24.37 -7.28 28.05
CA ASN A 912 24.06 -5.93 28.53
C ASN A 912 22.82 -5.87 29.43
N LEU A 913 23.06 -5.95 30.74
CA LEU A 913 22.08 -5.93 31.81
C LEU A 913 22.36 -4.74 32.73
N ASP A 914 21.43 -3.80 32.82
CA ASP A 914 21.48 -2.68 33.77
C ASP A 914 20.33 -2.81 34.76
N ILE A 915 20.64 -2.97 36.03
CA ILE A 915 19.67 -3.10 37.11
C ILE A 915 19.86 -1.92 38.06
N THR A 916 18.79 -1.16 38.25
CA THR A 916 18.72 -0.10 39.27
C THR A 916 17.53 -0.36 40.16
N THR A 917 17.75 -0.45 41.47
CA THR A 917 16.68 -0.55 42.46
C THR A 917 16.73 0.66 43.38
N ASP A 918 15.59 1.34 43.56
CA ASP A 918 15.45 2.49 44.46
C ASP A 918 14.60 2.11 45.67
N SER A 919 15.20 2.13 46.87
CA SER A 919 14.49 1.95 48.13
C SER A 919 14.04 3.29 48.74
N ALA A 920 13.10 4.00 48.10
CA ALA A 920 12.63 5.29 48.62
C ALA A 920 11.79 5.17 49.92
N GLY A 921 11.40 3.97 50.38
CA GLY A 921 10.80 3.81 51.71
C GLY A 921 10.22 2.44 52.05
N THR A 922 10.34 2.07 53.32
CA THR A 922 9.60 1.00 54.04
C THR A 922 10.01 -0.46 53.85
N GLY A 923 11.18 -0.83 54.39
CA GLY A 923 11.29 -2.04 55.23
C GLY A 923 11.51 -3.41 54.58
N ALA A 924 11.95 -3.50 53.33
CA ALA A 924 12.35 -4.77 52.69
C ALA A 924 13.79 -4.72 52.12
N ALA A 925 14.40 -5.89 51.97
CA ALA A 925 15.79 -6.05 51.50
C ALA A 925 15.81 -6.18 49.97
N ALA A 926 16.07 -5.08 49.25
CA ALA A 926 16.10 -5.10 47.79
C ALA A 926 17.36 -5.82 47.27
N THR A 927 17.18 -6.85 46.44
CA THR A 927 18.29 -7.61 45.84
C THR A 927 18.30 -7.41 44.34
N GLY A 928 19.33 -6.76 43.79
CA GLY A 928 19.38 -6.46 42.36
C GLY A 928 19.41 -7.71 41.45
N PHE A 929 20.18 -8.73 41.84
CA PHE A 929 20.21 -10.00 41.10
C PHE A 929 20.25 -11.18 42.07
N LEU A 930 19.27 -12.07 41.96
CA LEU A 930 19.10 -13.23 42.81
C LEU A 930 18.91 -14.47 41.95
N ALA A 931 19.82 -15.43 42.06
CA ALA A 931 19.71 -16.69 41.32
C ALA A 931 20.06 -17.92 42.15
N GLY A 932 19.32 -19.00 41.90
CA GLY A 932 19.32 -20.23 42.69
C GLY A 932 19.22 -21.52 41.85
N GLY A 933 19.71 -22.63 42.39
CA GLY A 933 19.53 -23.98 41.83
C GLY A 933 20.49 -24.31 40.68
N ASN A 934 20.34 -25.49 40.06
CA ASN A 934 21.33 -26.07 39.14
C ASN A 934 21.37 -25.42 37.73
N ASN A 935 21.24 -24.10 37.64
CA ASN A 935 21.23 -23.32 36.41
C ASN A 935 22.66 -22.95 35.97
N VAL A 936 22.84 -22.74 34.66
CA VAL A 936 24.03 -22.11 34.06
C VAL A 936 23.68 -20.65 33.77
N ILE A 937 24.50 -19.71 34.25
CA ILE A 937 24.23 -18.28 34.11
C ILE A 937 25.40 -17.58 33.44
N ASN A 938 25.14 -16.94 32.31
CA ASN A 938 26.10 -16.16 31.54
C ASN A 938 25.65 -14.70 31.46
N VAL A 939 26.43 -13.77 32.00
CA VAL A 939 26.19 -12.32 31.92
C VAL A 939 27.40 -11.67 31.24
N THR A 940 27.19 -11.15 30.04
CA THR A 940 28.23 -10.67 29.13
C THR A 940 27.93 -9.24 28.65
N GLY A 941 28.89 -8.59 28.01
CA GLY A 941 28.74 -7.19 27.58
C GLY A 941 29.03 -6.16 28.69
N THR A 942 28.31 -5.05 28.67
CA THR A 942 28.37 -3.94 29.64
C THR A 942 27.22 -4.09 30.62
N ASN A 943 27.54 -4.43 31.88
CA ASN A 943 26.53 -4.71 32.90
C ASN A 943 26.74 -3.85 34.14
N ARG A 944 25.65 -3.39 34.75
CA ARG A 944 25.63 -2.58 35.96
C ARG A 944 24.54 -3.12 36.90
N ILE A 945 24.87 -3.19 38.19
CA ILE A 945 23.87 -3.41 39.23
C ILE A 945 24.06 -2.32 40.30
N ASP A 946 22.99 -1.59 40.57
CA ASP A 946 22.87 -0.59 41.63
C ASP A 946 21.69 -0.95 42.52
N ALA A 947 21.99 -1.52 43.70
CA ALA A 947 20.97 -1.92 44.66
C ALA A 947 21.02 -1.04 45.92
N ASP A 948 19.95 -0.30 46.18
CA ASP A 948 19.72 0.42 47.43
C ASP A 948 18.80 -0.42 48.35
N GLY A 949 19.26 -0.78 49.55
CA GLY A 949 18.47 -1.49 50.57
C GLY A 949 18.77 -2.98 50.78
N GLY A 950 19.77 -3.57 50.11
CA GLY A 950 20.14 -5.00 50.25
C GLY A 950 21.37 -5.41 49.41
N PRO A 951 21.64 -6.72 49.24
CA PRO A 951 22.78 -7.19 48.45
C PRO A 951 22.58 -6.89 46.95
N ALA A 952 23.63 -6.43 46.27
CA ALA A 952 23.54 -6.22 44.82
C ALA A 952 23.52 -7.54 44.04
N LEU A 953 24.15 -8.59 44.57
CA LEU A 953 24.26 -9.89 43.91
C LEU A 953 24.18 -11.02 44.92
N VAL A 954 23.26 -11.96 44.70
CA VAL A 954 23.07 -13.19 45.48
C VAL A 954 23.00 -14.40 44.54
N LEU A 955 23.96 -15.31 44.63
CA LEU A 955 23.99 -16.56 43.86
C LEU A 955 24.06 -17.77 44.78
N ILE A 956 23.22 -18.78 44.54
CA ILE A 956 23.11 -19.97 45.39
C ILE A 956 22.98 -21.25 44.56
N ASP A 957 23.81 -22.28 44.80
CA ASP A 957 23.68 -23.62 44.20
C ASP A 957 23.77 -23.69 42.65
N THR A 958 24.45 -22.72 42.02
CA THR A 958 24.58 -22.61 40.56
C THR A 958 25.70 -23.52 40.01
N VAL A 959 25.53 -24.10 38.80
CA VAL A 959 26.47 -25.08 38.22
C VAL A 959 27.68 -24.45 37.54
N GLU A 960 27.44 -23.43 36.72
CA GLU A 960 28.46 -22.65 36.02
C GLU A 960 28.02 -21.18 35.97
N VAL A 961 28.94 -20.27 36.28
CA VAL A 961 28.67 -18.83 36.36
C VAL A 961 29.78 -18.06 35.69
N ASP A 962 29.45 -17.40 34.58
CA ASP A 962 30.30 -16.38 33.95
C ASP A 962 29.60 -15.02 34.02
N MET A 963 30.13 -14.10 34.83
CA MET A 963 29.55 -12.77 35.00
C MET A 963 30.61 -11.69 34.86
N LYS A 964 30.31 -10.66 34.07
CA LYS A 964 31.16 -9.48 33.92
C LYS A 964 30.39 -8.20 34.20
N PHE A 965 30.81 -7.43 35.20
CA PHE A 965 30.23 -6.14 35.55
C PHE A 965 31.22 -4.99 35.28
N GLU A 966 30.72 -3.87 34.77
CA GLU A 966 31.48 -2.61 34.73
C GLU A 966 31.53 -1.97 36.11
N SER A 967 30.40 -1.95 36.82
CA SER A 967 30.31 -1.48 38.21
C SER A 967 29.29 -2.31 38.99
N LEU A 968 29.57 -2.51 40.27
CA LEU A 968 28.68 -3.18 41.20
C LEU A 968 28.52 -2.27 42.43
N THR A 969 27.31 -1.83 42.72
CA THR A 969 27.02 -0.96 43.86
C THR A 969 25.96 -1.60 44.73
N ALA A 970 26.31 -1.86 45.99
CA ALA A 970 25.39 -2.28 47.04
C ALA A 970 25.43 -1.23 48.15
N ARG A 971 24.27 -0.73 48.56
CA ARG A 971 24.15 0.21 49.68
C ARG A 971 23.05 -0.26 50.60
N ASN A 972 23.34 -0.36 51.90
CA ASN A 972 22.29 -0.61 52.87
C ASN A 972 21.82 0.72 53.51
N ASN A 973 20.52 0.94 53.58
CA ASN A 973 19.93 2.13 54.20
C ASN A 973 19.05 1.76 55.43
N LEU A 974 19.01 0.49 55.86
CA LEU A 974 18.13 -0.04 56.90
C LEU A 974 18.89 -0.85 57.96
N SER A 975 18.42 -0.79 59.21
CA SER A 975 19.06 -1.42 60.39
C SER A 975 18.21 -2.56 61.00
N SER A 976 17.54 -3.40 60.20
CA SER A 976 16.54 -4.35 60.75
C SER A 976 16.70 -5.81 60.30
N GLN A 977 17.11 -6.61 61.29
CA GLN A 977 17.05 -8.07 61.44
C GLN A 977 15.80 -8.75 60.86
N ILE A 978 15.87 -9.35 59.67
CA ILE A 978 15.02 -10.51 59.32
C ILE A 978 15.84 -11.59 58.58
N GLY A 979 16.15 -12.68 59.30
CA GLY A 979 15.95 -14.05 58.81
C GLY A 979 17.00 -14.74 57.92
N PHE A 980 17.69 -14.04 57.02
CA PHE A 980 18.72 -14.64 56.16
C PHE A 980 19.84 -13.64 55.88
N SER A 981 20.91 -13.60 56.69
CA SER A 981 22.17 -12.89 56.35
C SER A 981 22.00 -11.52 55.65
N GLY A 982 20.97 -10.77 56.02
CA GLY A 982 20.33 -9.76 55.15
C GLY A 982 21.06 -8.43 55.07
N ASP A 983 22.24 -8.38 55.67
CA ASP A 983 23.05 -7.18 55.80
C ASP A 983 24.39 -7.29 55.04
N ASP A 984 24.53 -8.32 54.19
CA ASP A 984 25.72 -8.57 53.38
C ASP A 984 25.66 -7.82 52.03
N GLY A 985 26.80 -7.39 51.48
CA GLY A 985 26.84 -6.60 50.23
C GLY A 985 26.79 -7.43 48.94
N VAL A 986 27.55 -8.52 48.89
CA VAL A 986 27.59 -9.51 47.78
C VAL A 986 27.63 -10.91 48.39
N ASN A 987 26.78 -11.83 47.94
CA ASN A 987 26.66 -13.17 48.52
C ASN A 987 26.76 -14.27 47.47
N LEU A 988 27.75 -15.15 47.58
CA LEU A 988 28.00 -16.26 46.67
C LEU A 988 28.06 -17.57 47.48
N LEU A 989 27.10 -18.46 47.30
CA LEU A 989 26.92 -19.68 48.10
C LEU A 989 26.83 -20.92 47.20
N SER A 990 27.69 -21.91 47.39
CA SER A 990 27.71 -23.18 46.64
C SER A 990 27.71 -23.00 45.11
N VAL A 991 28.45 -22.00 44.61
CA VAL A 991 28.58 -21.70 43.18
C VAL A 991 29.63 -22.63 42.56
N GLY A 992 29.34 -23.21 41.38
CA GLY A 992 30.21 -24.12 40.64
C GLY A 992 31.39 -23.42 39.93
N ALA A 993 31.81 -23.91 38.77
CA ALA A 993 32.97 -23.39 38.03
C ALA A 993 32.62 -22.12 37.21
N GLY A 994 33.62 -21.41 36.66
CA GLY A 994 33.42 -20.21 35.83
C GLY A 994 34.20 -19.00 36.35
N SER A 995 33.74 -17.78 36.03
CA SER A 995 34.38 -16.53 36.46
C SER A 995 33.39 -15.40 36.80
N ILE A 996 33.67 -14.63 37.85
CA ILE A 996 32.93 -13.40 38.20
C ILE A 996 33.94 -12.25 38.20
N THR A 997 33.80 -11.30 37.27
CA THR A 997 34.72 -10.17 37.12
C THR A 997 33.99 -8.84 37.22
N VAL A 998 34.39 -7.98 38.16
CA VAL A 998 33.99 -6.57 38.19
C VAL A 998 35.19 -5.72 37.78
N VAL A 999 35.12 -5.04 36.63
CA VAL A 999 36.27 -4.29 36.08
C VAL A 999 36.48 -2.95 36.79
N GLY A 1000 35.40 -2.23 37.09
CA GLY A 1000 35.42 -0.93 37.74
C GLY A 1000 35.43 -1.02 39.26
N THR A 1001 34.72 -0.09 39.90
CA THR A 1001 34.61 -0.03 41.36
C THR A 1001 33.43 -0.85 41.84
N THR A 1002 33.70 -1.83 42.71
CA THR A 1002 32.69 -2.44 43.59
C THR A 1002 32.54 -1.57 44.82
N THR A 1003 31.39 -0.91 44.99
CA THR A 1003 31.11 -0.11 46.17
C THR A 1003 30.11 -0.84 47.04
N VAL A 1004 30.51 -1.17 48.26
CA VAL A 1004 29.65 -1.73 49.30
C VAL A 1004 29.63 -0.74 50.45
N ALA A 1005 28.51 -0.06 50.66
CA ALA A 1005 28.40 0.95 51.72
C ALA A 1005 27.31 0.60 52.72
N ASN A 1006 27.54 0.98 53.98
CA ASN A 1006 26.60 0.86 55.09
C ASN A 1006 26.16 -0.56 55.47
N VAL A 1007 26.96 -1.58 55.17
CA VAL A 1007 26.64 -2.97 55.54
C VAL A 1007 26.87 -3.24 57.03
N ASP A 1008 25.96 -4.02 57.65
CA ASP A 1008 25.95 -4.35 59.08
C ASP A 1008 26.67 -5.69 59.40
N GLU A 1009 26.87 -6.61 58.44
CA GLU A 1009 27.49 -7.93 58.69
C GLU A 1009 28.76 -8.23 57.84
N VAL A 1010 28.67 -8.71 56.59
CA VAL A 1010 29.80 -9.07 55.71
C VAL A 1010 29.72 -8.32 54.37
N GLY A 1011 30.80 -7.61 53.99
CA GLY A 1011 30.79 -6.88 52.71
C GLY A 1011 30.72 -7.79 51.47
N ILE A 1012 31.47 -8.89 51.47
CA ILE A 1012 31.47 -9.91 50.40
C ILE A 1012 31.54 -11.30 51.05
N ARG A 1013 30.55 -12.15 50.80
CA ARG A 1013 30.47 -13.51 51.33
C ARG A 1013 30.62 -14.54 50.23
N MET A 1014 31.50 -15.53 50.44
CA MET A 1014 31.78 -16.61 49.50
C MET A 1014 31.88 -17.94 50.23
N ASP A 1015 30.83 -18.76 50.20
CA ASP A 1015 30.83 -20.09 50.81
C ASP A 1015 30.70 -21.18 49.74
N GLY A 1016 31.62 -22.13 49.62
CA GLY A 1016 31.54 -23.23 48.65
C GLY A 1016 31.70 -22.84 47.18
N VAL A 1017 32.40 -21.75 46.85
CA VAL A 1017 32.53 -21.21 45.48
C VAL A 1017 33.66 -21.87 44.68
N GLY A 1018 33.39 -22.35 43.47
CA GLY A 1018 34.36 -22.90 42.51
C GLY A 1018 34.84 -21.92 41.44
N ALA A 1019 34.11 -20.83 41.19
CA ALA A 1019 34.41 -19.83 40.16
C ALA A 1019 35.58 -18.91 40.57
N ASP A 1020 36.32 -18.41 39.58
CA ASP A 1020 37.35 -17.39 39.79
C ASP A 1020 36.71 -16.01 39.93
N VAL A 1021 36.90 -15.35 41.08
CA VAL A 1021 36.30 -14.04 41.38
C VAL A 1021 37.37 -12.94 41.33
N THR A 1022 37.19 -11.95 40.46
CA THR A 1022 38.09 -10.80 40.31
C THR A 1022 37.34 -9.49 40.51
N PHE A 1023 37.81 -8.66 41.42
CA PHE A 1023 37.36 -7.28 41.58
C PHE A 1023 38.48 -6.31 41.19
N GLY A 1024 38.16 -5.33 40.34
CA GLY A 1024 39.05 -4.25 39.93
C GLY A 1024 39.43 -3.40 41.14
N SER A 1025 38.58 -2.45 41.52
CA SER A 1025 38.74 -1.76 42.81
C SER A 1025 37.57 -2.04 43.73
N VAL A 1026 37.82 -2.26 45.02
CA VAL A 1026 36.76 -2.49 46.00
C VAL A 1026 36.77 -1.37 47.04
N ALA A 1027 35.62 -0.73 47.23
CA ALA A 1027 35.35 0.23 48.28
C ALA A 1027 34.31 -0.36 49.25
N ILE A 1028 34.73 -0.83 50.42
CA ILE A 1028 33.81 -1.33 51.47
C ILE A 1028 33.81 -0.34 52.62
N ASP A 1029 32.65 0.19 52.99
CA ASP A 1029 32.45 1.02 54.17
C ASP A 1029 31.37 0.42 55.08
N THR A 1030 31.75 -0.02 56.28
CA THR A 1030 30.84 -0.65 57.26
C THR A 1030 30.55 0.32 58.42
N VAL A 1031 29.27 0.48 58.79
CA VAL A 1031 28.81 1.42 59.85
C VAL A 1031 27.84 0.75 60.84
N GLY A 1032 28.26 -0.30 61.55
CA GLY A 1032 27.44 -0.97 62.58
C GLY A 1032 28.14 -1.10 63.95
N GLU A 1033 27.41 -0.92 65.06
CA GLU A 1033 27.92 -1.19 66.43
C GLU A 1033 28.11 -2.70 66.71
N ASP A 1034 27.44 -3.58 65.95
CA ASP A 1034 27.44 -5.04 66.08
C ASP A 1034 28.09 -5.78 64.89
N ALA A 1035 28.78 -5.09 63.98
CA ALA A 1035 29.38 -5.70 62.78
C ALA A 1035 30.44 -6.76 63.16
N VAL A 1036 30.10 -8.05 63.05
CA VAL A 1036 30.91 -9.19 63.54
C VAL A 1036 32.15 -9.45 62.66
N SER A 1037 32.16 -8.92 61.42
CA SER A 1037 33.30 -9.06 60.49
C SER A 1037 33.15 -8.16 59.27
N ALA A 1038 33.68 -6.94 59.32
CA ALA A 1038 33.71 -6.00 58.18
C ALA A 1038 34.67 -6.41 57.03
N GLY A 1039 34.70 -7.67 56.64
CA GLY A 1039 35.59 -8.20 55.61
C GLY A 1039 34.87 -9.18 54.71
N ALA A 1040 35.62 -10.16 54.22
CA ALA A 1040 35.09 -11.19 53.35
C ALA A 1040 35.36 -12.59 53.93
N VAL A 1041 34.33 -13.44 53.91
CA VAL A 1041 34.35 -14.80 54.47
C VAL A 1041 34.44 -15.78 53.30
N PHE A 1042 35.43 -16.69 53.33
CA PHE A 1042 35.78 -17.55 52.19
C PHE A 1042 35.86 -19.03 52.56
N THR A 1043 35.07 -19.86 51.88
CA THR A 1043 35.32 -21.31 51.79
C THR A 1043 35.26 -21.75 50.32
N SER A 1044 36.24 -21.35 49.49
CA SER A 1044 36.20 -21.55 48.03
C SER A 1044 37.27 -22.52 47.51
N THR A 1045 37.02 -23.13 46.35
CA THR A 1045 38.04 -23.82 45.53
C THR A 1045 38.57 -22.95 44.38
N GLY A 1046 37.80 -21.95 43.92
CA GLY A 1046 38.21 -20.95 42.92
C GLY A 1046 39.08 -19.81 43.49
N ALA A 1047 39.83 -19.11 42.63
CA ALA A 1047 40.73 -18.03 43.03
C ALA A 1047 40.00 -16.71 43.28
N LEU A 1048 40.50 -15.90 44.21
CA LEU A 1048 40.03 -14.53 44.44
C LEU A 1048 41.14 -13.52 44.12
N ARG A 1049 40.84 -12.50 43.33
CA ARG A 1049 41.75 -11.38 43.02
C ARG A 1049 41.09 -10.03 43.30
N ILE A 1050 41.80 -9.12 43.97
CA ILE A 1050 41.38 -7.73 44.17
C ILE A 1050 42.53 -6.79 43.77
N ASP A 1051 42.28 -5.92 42.80
CA ASP A 1051 43.29 -5.06 42.14
C ASP A 1051 43.18 -3.57 42.54
N GLY A 1052 43.12 -3.32 43.86
CA GLY A 1052 43.15 -1.98 44.45
C GLY A 1052 41.84 -1.55 45.12
N GLY A 1053 41.80 -0.29 45.59
CA GLY A 1053 40.65 0.28 46.29
C GLY A 1053 40.89 0.54 47.77
N SER A 1054 39.83 0.62 48.57
CA SER A 1054 39.88 0.91 49.99
C SER A 1054 38.85 0.12 50.80
N ILE A 1055 39.29 -0.51 51.87
CA ILE A 1055 38.40 -1.18 52.82
C ILE A 1055 38.46 -0.40 54.14
N SER A 1056 37.36 0.26 54.50
CA SER A 1056 37.20 1.00 55.74
C SER A 1056 36.17 0.33 56.64
N ASN A 1057 36.54 0.16 57.92
CA ASN A 1057 35.62 -0.30 58.94
C ASN A 1057 35.59 0.70 60.09
N THR A 1058 34.46 1.37 60.24
CA THR A 1058 34.23 2.35 61.30
C THR A 1058 33.58 1.73 62.56
N GLY A 1059 33.26 0.43 62.52
CA GLY A 1059 32.75 -0.37 63.63
C GLY A 1059 33.81 -0.76 64.67
N ARG A 1060 33.36 -1.29 65.82
CA ARG A 1060 34.23 -1.62 66.97
C ARG A 1060 34.96 -2.97 66.83
N GLU A 1061 34.41 -3.93 66.09
CA GLU A 1061 35.12 -5.18 65.81
C GLU A 1061 36.09 -4.99 64.64
N GLY A 1062 37.16 -5.76 64.63
CA GLY A 1062 38.20 -5.66 63.62
C GLY A 1062 37.81 -6.15 62.23
N LEU A 1063 38.50 -5.67 61.19
CA LEU A 1063 38.46 -6.26 59.84
C LEU A 1063 38.92 -7.73 59.91
N ARG A 1064 38.11 -8.67 59.43
CA ARG A 1064 38.45 -10.10 59.37
C ARG A 1064 38.53 -10.57 57.92
N PHE A 1065 39.69 -11.08 57.51
CA PHE A 1065 39.86 -11.89 56.31
C PHE A 1065 40.15 -13.31 56.78
N GLY A 1066 39.19 -14.24 56.65
CA GLY A 1066 39.42 -15.59 57.15
C GLY A 1066 38.25 -16.54 56.97
N GLY A 1067 38.55 -17.72 56.43
CA GLY A 1067 37.69 -18.89 56.48
C GLY A 1067 38.43 -20.10 57.05
N ILE A 1068 37.68 -21.17 57.30
CA ILE A 1068 38.22 -22.47 57.68
C ILE A 1068 38.90 -23.06 56.43
N PHE A 1069 40.20 -22.84 56.28
CA PHE A 1069 41.00 -23.49 55.24
C PHE A 1069 41.17 -24.96 55.63
N ASP A 1070 40.47 -25.86 54.93
CA ASP A 1070 40.60 -27.32 55.14
C ASP A 1070 41.93 -27.89 54.59
N GLY A 1071 42.79 -27.04 54.03
CA GLY A 1071 44.12 -27.38 53.55
C GLY A 1071 44.17 -27.86 52.10
N THR A 1072 43.06 -27.74 51.35
CA THR A 1072 43.00 -28.24 49.95
C THR A 1072 42.71 -27.22 48.83
N SER A 1073 42.46 -25.93 49.08
CA SER A 1073 41.95 -25.05 48.01
C SER A 1073 42.23 -23.53 48.12
N ALA A 1074 42.38 -22.90 46.93
CA ALA A 1074 42.37 -21.47 46.53
C ALA A 1074 43.50 -20.49 46.95
N ASN A 1075 44.09 -19.79 45.96
CA ASN A 1075 44.99 -18.63 46.13
C ASN A 1075 44.17 -17.33 46.12
N ALA A 1076 44.12 -16.61 47.24
CA ALA A 1076 43.63 -15.21 47.27
C ALA A 1076 44.79 -14.23 47.07
N THR A 1077 44.64 -13.27 46.15
CA THR A 1077 45.61 -12.21 45.86
C THR A 1077 44.94 -10.85 46.04
N VAL A 1078 45.49 -10.03 46.94
CA VAL A 1078 45.03 -8.66 47.16
C VAL A 1078 46.21 -7.71 46.94
N ASP A 1079 46.10 -6.87 45.92
CA ASP A 1079 47.16 -5.94 45.50
C ASP A 1079 46.64 -4.50 45.50
N GLY A 1080 47.40 -3.54 46.04
CA GLY A 1080 47.08 -2.11 45.98
C GLY A 1080 45.88 -1.62 46.82
N VAL A 1081 45.32 -2.44 47.72
CA VAL A 1081 44.18 -2.06 48.58
C VAL A 1081 44.63 -1.30 49.84
N ALA A 1082 43.98 -0.17 50.14
CA ALA A 1082 44.17 0.58 51.38
C ALA A 1082 43.22 0.11 52.49
N PHE A 1083 43.73 -0.14 53.69
CA PHE A 1083 42.90 -0.57 54.83
C PHE A 1083 42.83 0.52 55.90
N SER A 1084 41.64 0.80 56.42
CA SER A 1084 41.45 1.61 57.63
C SER A 1084 40.41 0.97 58.55
N SER A 1085 40.70 0.85 59.85
CA SER A 1085 39.76 0.25 60.79
C SER A 1085 39.88 0.89 62.18
N ILE A 1086 38.74 1.04 62.87
CA ILE A 1086 38.70 1.44 64.29
C ILE A 1086 38.91 0.21 65.21
N GLY A 1087 38.46 -0.99 64.80
CA GLY A 1087 38.81 -2.28 65.39
C GLY A 1087 40.15 -2.83 64.88
N GLY A 1088 40.72 -3.84 65.52
CA GLY A 1088 42.00 -4.45 65.08
C GLY A 1088 41.94 -5.08 63.68
N PHE A 1089 43.06 -5.54 63.14
CA PHE A 1089 43.10 -6.25 61.84
C PHE A 1089 43.40 -7.73 62.07
N VAL A 1090 42.58 -8.64 61.53
CA VAL A 1090 42.79 -10.09 61.61
C VAL A 1090 42.80 -10.69 60.21
N VAL A 1091 43.94 -11.26 59.83
CA VAL A 1091 44.09 -12.08 58.61
C VAL A 1091 44.38 -13.50 59.03
N GLN A 1092 43.49 -14.42 58.69
CA GLN A 1092 43.73 -15.86 58.65
C GLN A 1092 43.87 -16.23 57.17
N ALA A 1093 45.08 -16.51 56.73
CA ALA A 1093 45.36 -16.92 55.35
C ALA A 1093 46.40 -18.04 55.33
N ALA A 1094 46.09 -19.13 54.66
CA ALA A 1094 47.08 -20.11 54.21
C ALA A 1094 47.36 -19.83 52.72
N ASN A 1095 48.61 -19.63 52.32
CA ASN A 1095 49.05 -19.40 50.93
C ASN A 1095 48.53 -18.14 50.20
N SER A 1096 48.29 -17.02 50.88
CA SER A 1096 47.87 -15.76 50.24
C SER A 1096 48.98 -14.71 50.15
N THR A 1097 48.93 -13.83 49.15
CA THR A 1097 49.85 -12.70 48.98
C THR A 1097 49.11 -11.39 49.22
N LEU A 1098 49.55 -10.61 50.23
CA LEU A 1098 48.98 -9.29 50.56
C LEU A 1098 50.03 -8.22 50.24
N ALA A 1099 49.80 -7.39 49.22
CA ALA A 1099 50.71 -6.29 48.83
C ALA A 1099 49.96 -4.95 48.90
N GLY A 1100 50.08 -4.25 50.03
CA GLY A 1100 49.45 -2.93 50.22
C GLY A 1100 50.40 -1.78 49.89
N THR A 1101 49.90 -0.74 49.22
CA THR A 1101 50.62 0.53 49.03
C THR A 1101 50.00 1.65 49.86
N GLY A 1102 50.59 1.93 51.03
CA GLY A 1102 50.48 3.24 51.69
C GLY A 1102 49.75 3.30 53.03
N ASN A 1103 50.52 3.35 54.11
CA ASN A 1103 50.65 4.62 54.84
C ASN A 1103 52.10 4.75 55.32
N THR A 1104 52.74 5.87 55.04
CA THR A 1104 54.05 6.18 55.60
C THR A 1104 53.94 6.25 57.13
N ALA A 1105 54.62 5.33 57.80
CA ALA A 1105 54.91 5.32 59.24
C ALA A 1105 53.72 5.10 60.20
N ALA A 1106 53.36 3.84 60.42
CA ALA A 1106 53.26 3.30 61.77
C ALA A 1106 53.76 1.84 61.74
N PRO A 1107 54.70 1.42 62.60
CA PRO A 1107 54.98 0.00 62.74
C PRO A 1107 53.69 -0.67 63.19
N PHE A 1108 53.39 -1.87 62.67
CA PHE A 1108 52.36 -2.74 63.23
C PHE A 1108 52.64 -2.90 64.73
N SER A 1109 52.01 -2.06 65.56
CA SER A 1109 52.21 -2.03 67.00
C SER A 1109 50.92 -2.48 67.64
N CYS A 1110 51.00 -3.55 68.43
CA CYS A 1110 50.00 -3.84 69.44
C CYS A 1110 49.96 -2.64 70.41
N ASN A 1111 48.97 -1.76 70.26
CA ASN A 1111 48.66 -0.78 71.29
C ASN A 1111 47.30 -1.10 71.88
N ASP A 1112 47.34 -1.72 73.06
CA ASP A 1112 46.21 -1.97 73.93
C ASP A 1112 45.70 -0.65 74.49
N GLN A 1113 44.54 -0.21 74.01
CA GLN A 1113 43.67 0.71 74.73
C GLN A 1113 42.25 0.15 74.70
N GLY A 1114 42.05 -1.04 75.27
CA GLY A 1114 40.69 -1.52 75.53
C GLY A 1114 40.48 -3.03 75.50
N GLY A 1115 41.32 -3.84 76.13
CA GLY A 1115 40.85 -5.06 76.80
C GLY A 1115 40.18 -6.16 75.98
N ASN A 1116 40.35 -6.22 74.65
CA ASN A 1116 40.03 -7.40 73.83
C ASN A 1116 41.23 -7.73 72.93
N THR A 1117 41.88 -8.85 73.23
CA THR A 1117 43.08 -9.33 72.53
C THR A 1117 42.72 -9.93 71.16
N GLY A 1118 42.93 -9.19 70.08
CA GLY A 1118 43.03 -9.74 68.73
C GLY A 1118 44.49 -10.10 68.43
N PHE A 1119 44.80 -11.38 68.27
CA PHE A 1119 46.10 -11.87 67.80
C PHE A 1119 46.16 -11.80 66.26
N ILE A 1120 47.25 -11.27 65.70
CA ILE A 1120 47.66 -11.58 64.33
C ILE A 1120 48.39 -12.93 64.39
N ALA A 1121 47.73 -14.01 63.95
CA ALA A 1121 48.32 -15.35 63.91
C ALA A 1121 48.66 -15.72 62.46
N PHE A 1122 49.91 -15.51 62.05
CA PHE A 1122 50.45 -16.18 60.86
C PHE A 1122 50.72 -17.63 61.23
N ASN A 1123 49.82 -18.54 60.85
CA ASN A 1123 49.99 -19.97 61.12
C ASN A 1123 50.54 -20.64 59.86
N GLY A 1124 51.87 -20.68 59.73
CA GLY A 1124 52.51 -21.41 58.64
C GLY A 1124 53.97 -21.07 58.44
N GLY A 1125 54.86 -21.90 58.97
CA GLY A 1125 56.27 -22.00 58.55
C GLY A 1125 57.18 -20.89 59.06
N ALA A 1126 58.22 -21.28 59.81
CA ALA A 1126 59.28 -20.39 60.23
C ALA A 1126 59.98 -19.76 59.02
N ASP A 1127 59.85 -18.45 58.84
CA ASP A 1127 60.95 -17.58 58.44
C ASP A 1127 60.64 -16.11 58.80
N THR A 1128 61.71 -15.40 59.10
CA THR A 1128 61.81 -14.12 59.81
C THR A 1128 61.18 -12.91 59.09
N CYS A 1129 60.40 -12.10 59.81
CA CYS A 1129 60.06 -10.71 59.41
C CYS A 1129 61.23 -9.74 59.65
N PRO A 1130 61.48 -8.76 58.76
CA PRO A 1130 62.07 -7.47 59.11
C PRO A 1130 61.07 -6.53 59.78
#